data_AF-A0A378KTJ0-F1
#
_entry.id   AF-A0A378KTJ0-F1
#
_cell.length_a   1.000
_cell.length_b   1.000
_cell.length_c   1.000
_cell.angle_alpha   90.00
_cell.angle_beta   90.00
_cell.angle_gamma   90.00
#
_symmetry.space_group_name_H-M   'P 1'
#
loop_
_entity.id
_entity.type
_entity.pdbx_description
1 polymer ?
#
loop_
_entity_poly.entity_id
_entity_poly.type
_entity_poly.pdbx_seq_one_letter_code
_entity_poly.pdbx_strand_id
1 'polypeptide(L)'
;MLITLIEPISPRYIYINPKTNKVHLMTPVVGGQSISTDNTCKATVALREFFDGGALRELTAYKEALAFDIGLLEEGDAQRVAKEERLSQIEVYIKAVSAMRLSYGKAMTSFLGRPSNLYSIQLRPRVQDYLSRVVNPVFNVNRTNNAAGTPLSPLYNAMHSTFPTTVVATTDPRTRLTTAVLSALPSEPSFADIQRVLGEQSLALFGLTINFSQRTDGTSATKEVIDTLMGIEASATVEDYMDALLEACAIDVWETLPTPPFYSISAATHADDKIERLSILTQFFLAHLNVYCKAKGISGGNFGVILDASPELSDDLVSVVASALTFGDDIERAICNFCNVNSDAFGLSRTLHADDLSAIRQTFERNYRTVTATAENPHMDDFMILDKEAIGDSAKFVTHQGSICVNFADIIDPTAAYRKNAYFTQIRTDFAVHLTEIPHRNESVAGDVDMDVETLLARIDVEQFERLPNEAKEACRAHPACFLNYVAKGRQEEAEALMTATPANTQTLLRTSGVFTDYSGRTFNCSAYEYAYWAKDTHMCRMLESHMDEETKALMLTRINVNDAKGLSFSQNGEEQQSAHFDLTALKTALQVYIAGYDAWSYAGNWDAMKAAWMDIGKAQRNVPAHIAQEYCRKDRSFDPTPQFNEVALPRRDLTFYNFNTGAYESWFPLRSSHSGLGFDFSLVRGEGEAENSVFGARKSWVNYLDGVEAGFDFAAITRLDEVRTADLTLSRDHLNPPASAPGMSM
;
A
#
# COMPACT_ATOMS: atom_id res chain seq x y z
N MET A 1 3.68 22.38 17.33
CA MET A 1 4.14 22.11 15.94
C MET A 1 3.21 21.05 15.37
N LEU A 2 2.64 21.32 14.20
CA LEU A 2 1.74 20.37 13.55
C LEU A 2 2.54 19.27 12.85
N ILE A 3 2.23 18.00 13.16
CA ILE A 3 2.86 16.81 12.59
C ILE A 3 1.78 16.03 11.85
N THR A 4 1.98 15.85 10.55
CA THR A 4 1.13 14.96 9.75
C THR A 4 1.46 13.50 10.06
N LEU A 5 0.43 12.75 10.42
CA LEU A 5 0.53 11.33 10.75
C LEU A 5 0.81 10.50 9.49
N ILE A 6 1.52 9.38 9.66
CA ILE A 6 2.09 8.63 8.53
C ILE A 6 1.27 7.42 8.10
N GLU A 7 0.15 7.12 8.76
CA GLU A 7 -0.82 6.12 8.28
C GLU A 7 -1.22 6.46 6.84
N PRO A 8 -0.95 5.55 5.87
CA PRO A 8 -1.13 5.89 4.48
C PRO A 8 -2.61 6.00 4.12
N ILE A 9 -2.94 7.04 3.36
CA ILE A 9 -4.30 7.29 2.85
C ILE A 9 -4.65 6.46 1.62
N SER A 10 -3.65 5.93 0.90
CA SER A 10 -3.83 5.14 -0.32
C SER A 10 -3.06 3.82 -0.29
N PRO A 11 -3.21 3.00 0.75
CA PRO A 11 -2.53 1.70 0.84
C PRO A 11 -3.03 0.75 -0.25
N ARG A 12 -2.19 -0.17 -0.73
CA ARG A 12 -2.64 -1.22 -1.66
C ARG A 12 -3.63 -2.15 -0.95
N TYR A 13 -4.66 -2.59 -1.65
CA TYR A 13 -5.64 -3.59 -1.19
C TYR A 13 -6.52 -3.21 0.02
N ILE A 14 -6.22 -2.14 0.75
CA ILE A 14 -6.87 -1.82 2.02
C ILE A 14 -7.90 -0.72 1.80
N TYR A 15 -9.17 -1.06 2.06
CA TYR A 15 -10.27 -0.11 2.16
C TYR A 15 -10.74 -0.02 3.60
N ILE A 16 -11.07 1.18 4.07
CA ILE A 16 -11.56 1.42 5.42
C ILE A 16 -12.94 2.06 5.31
N ASN A 17 -13.93 1.40 5.91
CA ASN A 17 -15.27 1.95 5.96
C ASN A 17 -15.28 3.20 6.87
N PRO A 18 -15.55 4.41 6.33
CA PRO A 18 -15.46 5.64 7.10
C PRO A 18 -16.51 5.75 8.21
N LYS A 19 -17.58 4.95 8.16
CA LYS A 19 -18.66 4.98 9.16
C LYS A 19 -18.39 4.08 10.36
N THR A 20 -17.67 2.97 10.15
CA THR A 20 -17.54 1.90 11.14
C THR A 20 -16.10 1.60 11.51
N ASN A 21 -15.14 2.27 10.88
CA ASN A 21 -13.71 2.06 11.06
C ASN A 21 -13.25 0.62 10.76
N LYS A 22 -14.06 -0.14 10.00
CA LYS A 22 -13.74 -1.52 9.64
C LYS A 22 -12.79 -1.56 8.45
N VAL A 23 -11.73 -2.33 8.62
CA VAL A 23 -10.73 -2.60 7.59
C VAL A 23 -11.25 -3.73 6.71
N HIS A 24 -11.29 -3.51 5.41
CA HIS A 24 -11.62 -4.52 4.41
C HIS A 24 -10.42 -4.72 3.50
N LEU A 25 -9.95 -5.97 3.43
CA LEU A 25 -8.86 -6.35 2.55
C LEU A 25 -9.44 -6.82 1.21
N MET A 26 -9.21 -6.03 0.16
CA MET A 26 -9.64 -6.30 -1.22
C MET A 26 -8.64 -7.26 -1.88
N THR A 27 -9.07 -8.50 -2.10
CA THR A 27 -8.25 -9.50 -2.81
C THR A 27 -8.48 -9.35 -4.31
N PRO A 28 -7.45 -8.98 -5.09
CA PRO A 28 -7.56 -8.86 -6.54
C PRO A 28 -7.71 -10.26 -7.14
N VAL A 29 -8.73 -10.41 -7.98
CA VAL A 29 -8.97 -11.63 -8.75
C VAL A 29 -8.24 -11.51 -10.08
N VAL A 30 -8.42 -10.38 -10.76
CA VAL A 30 -7.87 -10.08 -12.08
C VAL A 30 -7.81 -8.57 -12.31
N GLY A 31 -6.85 -8.08 -13.10
CA GLY A 31 -6.82 -6.68 -13.52
C GLY A 31 -8.02 -6.32 -14.38
N GLY A 32 -8.50 -5.08 -14.29
CA GLY A 32 -9.65 -4.57 -15.05
C GLY A 32 -10.73 -3.95 -14.18
N GLN A 33 -11.75 -3.36 -14.83
CA GLN A 33 -12.85 -2.67 -14.14
C GLN A 33 -14.23 -3.24 -14.50
N SER A 34 -14.58 -3.32 -15.78
CA SER A 34 -15.83 -3.96 -16.25
C SER A 34 -15.58 -5.32 -16.89
N ILE A 35 -14.39 -5.51 -17.43
CA ILE A 35 -13.91 -6.75 -18.02
C ILE A 35 -12.46 -6.97 -17.59
N SER A 36 -12.07 -8.22 -17.44
CA SER A 36 -10.67 -8.59 -17.16
C SER A 36 -9.75 -8.15 -18.31
N THR A 37 -8.65 -7.48 -17.98
CA THR A 37 -7.58 -7.14 -18.93
C THR A 37 -6.45 -8.17 -18.93
N ASP A 38 -6.31 -8.92 -17.83
CA ASP A 38 -5.42 -10.08 -17.73
C ASP A 38 -6.22 -11.36 -18.02
N ASN A 39 -5.79 -12.15 -18.99
CA ASN A 39 -6.40 -13.45 -19.30
C ASN A 39 -5.34 -14.54 -19.50
N THR A 40 -5.80 -15.77 -19.70
CA THR A 40 -4.95 -16.96 -19.93
C THR A 40 -3.79 -17.07 -18.92
N CYS A 41 -2.54 -16.98 -19.38
CA CYS A 41 -1.32 -17.05 -18.57
C CYS A 41 -1.21 -15.95 -17.49
N LYS A 42 -1.85 -14.79 -17.71
CA LYS A 42 -1.84 -13.65 -16.78
C LYS A 42 -3.02 -13.64 -15.80
N ALA A 43 -4.06 -14.46 -16.03
CA ALA A 43 -5.30 -14.45 -15.25
C ALA A 43 -5.11 -14.64 -13.74
N THR A 44 -3.99 -15.25 -13.30
CA THR A 44 -3.69 -15.49 -11.88
C THR A 44 -2.60 -14.58 -11.30
N VAL A 45 -2.04 -13.67 -12.09
CA VAL A 45 -0.87 -12.86 -11.68
C VAL A 45 -1.22 -11.97 -10.50
N ALA A 46 -2.31 -11.21 -10.56
CA ALA A 46 -2.72 -10.31 -9.48
C ALA A 46 -3.01 -11.07 -8.16
N LEU A 47 -3.72 -12.20 -8.26
CA LEU A 47 -4.01 -13.05 -7.12
C LEU A 47 -2.74 -13.67 -6.52
N ARG A 48 -1.80 -14.11 -7.36
CA ARG A 48 -0.52 -14.66 -6.93
C ARG A 48 0.33 -13.58 -6.26
N GLU A 49 0.46 -12.40 -6.85
CA GLU A 49 1.20 -11.27 -6.26
C GLU A 49 0.67 -10.93 -4.87
N PHE A 50 -0.65 -10.94 -4.69
CA PHE A 50 -1.29 -10.72 -3.40
C PHE A 50 -0.85 -11.77 -2.34
N PHE A 51 -0.98 -13.07 -2.64
CA PHE A 51 -0.70 -14.15 -1.66
C PHE A 51 0.78 -14.53 -1.52
N ASP A 52 1.61 -14.30 -2.53
CA ASP A 52 3.05 -14.62 -2.52
C ASP A 52 3.90 -13.52 -1.85
N GLY A 53 3.27 -12.66 -1.05
CA GLY A 53 3.93 -11.71 -0.15
C GLY A 53 3.46 -10.27 -0.33
N GLY A 54 2.78 -9.92 -1.42
CA GLY A 54 2.33 -8.56 -1.70
C GLY A 54 1.42 -8.01 -0.60
N ALA A 55 0.39 -8.77 -0.20
CA ALA A 55 -0.51 -8.36 0.87
C ALA A 55 0.17 -8.31 2.24
N LEU A 56 1.05 -9.27 2.55
CA LEU A 56 1.75 -9.31 3.85
C LEU A 56 2.72 -8.12 4.00
N ARG A 57 3.44 -7.77 2.95
CA ARG A 57 4.33 -6.59 2.95
C ARG A 57 3.53 -5.32 3.20
N GLU A 58 2.41 -5.14 2.49
CA GLU A 58 1.56 -3.96 2.63
C GLU A 58 0.93 -3.86 4.02
N LEU A 59 0.34 -4.95 4.51
CA LEU A 59 -0.26 -5.00 5.85
C LEU A 59 0.79 -4.76 6.96
N THR A 60 2.02 -5.23 6.79
CA THR A 60 3.11 -5.02 7.76
C THR A 60 3.57 -3.56 7.76
N ALA A 61 3.76 -2.97 6.58
CA ALA A 61 4.06 -1.54 6.46
C ALA A 61 2.94 -0.67 7.07
N TYR A 62 1.68 -1.02 6.82
CA TYR A 62 0.52 -0.34 7.41
C TYR A 62 0.51 -0.46 8.94
N LYS A 63 0.79 -1.66 9.47
CA LYS A 63 0.93 -1.90 10.91
C LYS A 63 2.04 -1.04 11.52
N GLU A 64 3.20 -0.94 10.88
CA GLU A 64 4.32 -0.13 11.35
C GLU A 64 4.01 1.37 11.33
N ALA A 65 3.24 1.85 10.34
CA ALA A 65 2.76 3.22 10.28
C ALA A 65 1.77 3.52 11.41
N LEU A 66 0.79 2.63 11.64
CA LEU A 66 -0.16 2.74 12.75
C LEU A 66 0.55 2.76 14.11
N ALA A 67 1.49 1.85 14.34
CA ALA A 67 2.23 1.76 15.60
C ALA A 67 3.03 3.03 15.89
N PHE A 68 3.60 3.65 14.85
CA PHE A 68 4.27 4.94 14.96
C PHE A 68 3.30 6.05 15.35
N ASP A 69 2.19 6.20 14.61
CA ASP A 69 1.19 7.24 14.88
C ASP A 69 0.59 7.11 16.28
N ILE A 70 0.27 5.89 16.72
CA ILE A 70 -0.25 5.62 18.07
C ILE A 70 0.74 6.07 19.15
N GLY A 71 2.05 5.91 18.90
CA GLY A 71 3.10 6.36 19.82
C GLY A 71 3.19 7.88 19.97
N LEU A 72 2.71 8.64 18.98
CA LEU A 72 2.64 10.11 19.04
C LEU A 72 1.39 10.60 19.77
N LEU A 73 0.30 9.84 19.74
CA LEU A 73 -1.00 10.28 20.26
C LEU A 73 -1.17 9.99 21.75
N GLU A 74 -1.88 10.86 22.47
CA GLU A 74 -2.13 10.70 23.90
C GLU A 74 -3.18 9.62 24.20
N GLU A 75 -3.10 9.03 25.39
CA GLU A 75 -4.09 8.06 25.84
C GLU A 75 -5.47 8.72 25.95
N GLY A 76 -6.49 8.10 25.33
CA GLY A 76 -7.85 8.64 25.26
C GLY A 76 -8.15 9.54 24.06
N ASP A 77 -7.15 9.89 23.23
CA ASP A 77 -7.38 10.59 21.97
C ASP A 77 -8.23 9.75 21.00
N ALA A 78 -9.22 10.37 20.36
CA ALA A 78 -10.15 9.67 19.48
C ALA A 78 -9.47 9.08 18.22
N GLN A 79 -8.46 9.76 17.67
CA GLN A 79 -7.65 9.24 16.57
C GLN A 79 -6.83 8.04 17.04
N ARG A 80 -6.28 8.09 18.27
CA ARG A 80 -5.55 6.96 18.86
C ARG A 80 -6.43 5.72 18.98
N VAL A 81 -7.62 5.86 19.56
CA VAL A 81 -8.58 4.75 19.71
C VAL A 81 -8.93 4.15 18.34
N ALA A 82 -9.20 4.99 17.35
CA ALA A 82 -9.53 4.53 16.00
C ALA A 82 -8.34 3.79 15.35
N LYS A 83 -7.10 4.28 15.52
CA LYS A 83 -5.88 3.64 15.01
C LYS A 83 -5.56 2.33 15.72
N GLU A 84 -5.76 2.24 17.03
CA GLU A 84 -5.59 1.00 17.82
C GLU A 84 -6.60 -0.08 17.38
N GLU A 85 -7.84 0.32 17.09
CA GLU A 85 -8.83 -0.60 16.52
C GLU A 85 -8.38 -1.11 15.13
N ARG A 86 -7.91 -0.24 14.25
CA ARG A 86 -7.40 -0.64 12.93
C ARG A 86 -6.16 -1.52 13.04
N LEU A 87 -5.23 -1.21 13.95
CA LEU A 87 -4.04 -2.03 14.20
C LEU A 87 -4.43 -3.46 14.57
N SER A 88 -5.40 -3.61 15.49
CA SER A 88 -5.94 -4.91 15.89
C SER A 88 -6.55 -5.68 14.71
N GLN A 89 -7.24 -5.00 13.80
CA GLN A 89 -7.83 -5.59 12.59
C GLN A 89 -6.75 -6.04 11.59
N ILE A 90 -5.73 -5.20 11.35
CA ILE A 90 -4.60 -5.49 10.46
C ILE A 90 -3.84 -6.74 10.94
N GLU A 91 -3.61 -6.88 12.25
CA GLU A 91 -2.97 -8.08 12.80
C GLU A 91 -3.77 -9.36 12.58
N VAL A 92 -5.10 -9.27 12.57
CA VAL A 92 -5.96 -10.41 12.21
C VAL A 92 -5.77 -10.78 10.74
N TYR A 93 -5.73 -9.79 9.84
CA TYR A 93 -5.49 -10.02 8.42
C TYR A 93 -4.10 -10.62 8.13
N ILE A 94 -3.04 -10.12 8.77
CA ILE A 94 -1.67 -10.66 8.60
C ILE A 94 -1.65 -12.17 8.90
N LYS A 95 -2.27 -12.58 10.00
CA LYS A 95 -2.36 -14.00 10.40
C LYS A 95 -3.19 -14.81 9.41
N ALA A 96 -4.33 -14.28 8.97
CA ALA A 96 -5.24 -14.97 8.06
C ALA A 96 -4.65 -15.15 6.65
N VAL A 97 -4.05 -14.10 6.08
CA VAL A 97 -3.38 -14.15 4.77
C VAL A 97 -2.22 -15.16 4.80
N SER A 98 -1.41 -15.13 5.86
CA SER A 98 -0.32 -16.10 6.04
C SER A 98 -0.81 -17.54 6.06
N ALA A 99 -1.92 -17.81 6.74
CA ALA A 99 -2.51 -19.16 6.84
C ALA A 99 -3.08 -19.66 5.50
N MET A 100 -3.56 -18.77 4.64
CA MET A 100 -4.16 -19.12 3.35
C MET A 100 -3.16 -19.29 2.19
N ARG A 101 -1.87 -19.03 2.42
CA ARG A 101 -0.85 -19.00 1.36
C ARG A 101 -0.79 -20.28 0.52
N LEU A 102 -1.15 -21.44 1.07
CA LEU A 102 -1.13 -22.73 0.36
C LEU A 102 -2.51 -23.19 -0.12
N SER A 103 -3.59 -22.48 0.23
CA SER A 103 -4.99 -22.89 -0.05
C SER A 103 -5.76 -21.89 -0.91
N TYR A 104 -5.23 -20.68 -1.14
CA TYR A 104 -5.96 -19.60 -1.81
C TYR A 104 -6.49 -19.96 -3.20
N GLY A 105 -5.73 -20.71 -4.01
CA GLY A 105 -6.16 -21.08 -5.37
C GLY A 105 -7.43 -21.95 -5.35
N LYS A 106 -7.48 -22.92 -4.43
CA LYS A 106 -8.65 -23.79 -4.23
C LYS A 106 -9.84 -22.99 -3.69
N ALA A 107 -9.59 -22.12 -2.71
CA ALA A 107 -10.63 -21.26 -2.13
C ALA A 107 -11.25 -20.34 -3.19
N MET A 108 -10.42 -19.66 -3.99
CA MET A 108 -10.87 -18.78 -5.07
C MET A 108 -11.63 -19.55 -6.16
N THR A 109 -11.12 -20.70 -6.60
CA THR A 109 -11.81 -21.54 -7.60
C THR A 109 -13.18 -21.99 -7.10
N SER A 110 -13.26 -22.41 -5.83
CA SER A 110 -14.53 -22.77 -5.21
C SER A 110 -15.49 -21.59 -5.08
N PHE A 111 -14.97 -20.37 -4.89
CA PHE A 111 -15.76 -19.17 -4.77
C PHE A 111 -16.30 -18.70 -6.13
N LEU A 112 -15.46 -18.69 -7.16
CA LEU A 112 -15.85 -18.39 -8.56
C LEU A 112 -16.89 -19.36 -9.11
N GLY A 113 -16.96 -20.59 -8.58
CA GLY A 113 -18.00 -21.55 -8.95
C GLY A 113 -19.41 -21.22 -8.40
N ARG A 114 -19.53 -20.24 -7.51
CA ARG A 114 -20.82 -19.84 -6.92
C ARG A 114 -21.49 -18.75 -7.77
N PRO A 115 -22.83 -18.66 -7.75
CA PRO A 115 -23.54 -17.53 -8.36
C PRO A 115 -23.05 -16.21 -7.77
N SER A 116 -22.72 -15.26 -8.64
CA SER A 116 -22.23 -13.92 -8.27
C SER A 116 -22.43 -12.96 -9.45
N ASN A 117 -22.00 -11.72 -9.28
CA ASN A 117 -21.99 -10.69 -10.31
C ASN A 117 -20.74 -10.71 -11.21
N LEU A 118 -19.88 -11.74 -11.12
CA LEU A 118 -18.73 -11.91 -12.01
C LEU A 118 -18.94 -13.14 -12.89
N TYR A 119 -18.90 -12.93 -14.21
CA TYR A 119 -19.24 -13.98 -15.18
C TYR A 119 -18.05 -14.28 -16.08
N SER A 120 -17.61 -15.55 -16.07
CA SER A 120 -16.57 -16.01 -16.99
C SER A 120 -17.15 -16.31 -18.37
N ILE A 121 -16.41 -15.96 -19.42
CA ILE A 121 -16.73 -16.32 -20.80
C ILE A 121 -15.50 -16.99 -21.43
N GLN A 122 -15.72 -17.92 -22.36
CA GLN A 122 -14.66 -18.62 -23.07
C GLN A 122 -14.96 -18.70 -24.56
N LEU A 123 -14.14 -18.03 -25.36
CA LEU A 123 -14.27 -18.02 -26.81
C LEU A 123 -13.37 -19.09 -27.42
N ARG A 124 -13.50 -19.23 -28.74
CA ARG A 124 -12.70 -20.14 -29.56
C ARG A 124 -12.00 -19.36 -30.69
N PRO A 125 -10.83 -18.77 -30.43
CA PRO A 125 -9.96 -18.27 -31.51
C PRO A 125 -9.41 -19.41 -32.37
N ARG A 126 -8.92 -19.08 -33.56
CA ARG A 126 -8.20 -20.03 -34.45
C ARG A 126 -6.97 -20.59 -33.76
N VAL A 127 -6.16 -19.73 -33.15
CA VAL A 127 -5.00 -20.10 -32.34
C VAL A 127 -5.40 -20.00 -30.88
N GLN A 128 -5.65 -21.15 -30.26
CA GLN A 128 -6.10 -21.24 -28.88
C GLN A 128 -4.94 -21.29 -27.90
N ASP A 129 -5.09 -20.60 -26.77
CA ASP A 129 -4.19 -20.72 -25.64
C ASP A 129 -4.59 -21.91 -24.75
N TYR A 130 -3.66 -22.85 -24.53
CA TYR A 130 -3.87 -24.01 -23.67
C TYR A 130 -3.97 -23.66 -22.18
N LEU A 131 -3.57 -22.44 -21.80
CA LEU A 131 -3.67 -21.91 -20.44
C LEU A 131 -5.04 -21.29 -20.15
N SER A 132 -5.93 -21.18 -21.13
CA SER A 132 -7.32 -20.75 -20.91
C SER A 132 -8.06 -21.73 -20.01
N ARG A 133 -8.33 -21.32 -18.77
CA ARG A 133 -9.01 -22.13 -17.74
C ARG A 133 -10.09 -21.30 -17.07
N VAL A 134 -11.32 -21.43 -17.56
CA VAL A 134 -12.49 -20.76 -16.99
C VAL A 134 -13.22 -21.64 -15.98
N VAL A 135 -13.81 -21.02 -14.96
CA VAL A 135 -14.66 -21.70 -13.98
C VAL A 135 -16.11 -21.36 -14.30
N ASN A 136 -16.93 -22.39 -14.53
CA ASN A 136 -18.37 -22.29 -14.77
C ASN A 136 -18.76 -21.15 -15.74
N PRO A 137 -18.27 -21.16 -16.99
CA PRO A 137 -18.49 -20.06 -17.92
C PRO A 137 -19.98 -19.91 -18.26
N VAL A 138 -20.46 -18.67 -18.26
CA VAL A 138 -21.82 -18.35 -18.72
C VAL A 138 -21.92 -18.57 -20.22
N PHE A 139 -20.87 -18.25 -20.97
CA PHE A 139 -20.78 -18.51 -22.40
C PHE A 139 -19.51 -19.31 -22.69
N ASN A 140 -19.63 -20.46 -23.35
CA ASN A 140 -18.48 -21.14 -23.93
C ASN A 140 -18.81 -21.85 -25.24
N VAL A 141 -17.80 -21.92 -26.10
CA VAL A 141 -17.83 -22.63 -27.39
C VAL A 141 -16.90 -23.84 -27.29
N ASN A 142 -17.20 -24.90 -28.03
CA ASN A 142 -16.42 -26.14 -28.07
C ASN A 142 -15.05 -25.88 -28.71
N ARG A 143 -14.03 -26.04 -27.87
CA ARG A 143 -12.63 -25.76 -28.20
C ARG A 143 -11.87 -26.97 -28.73
N THR A 144 -12.49 -28.15 -28.68
CA THR A 144 -11.85 -29.40 -29.09
C THR A 144 -11.79 -29.55 -30.60
N ASN A 145 -10.82 -30.35 -31.05
CA ASN A 145 -10.67 -30.76 -32.43
C ASN A 145 -10.78 -32.30 -32.50
N ASN A 146 -11.20 -32.83 -33.64
CA ASN A 146 -11.15 -34.27 -33.91
C ASN A 146 -9.69 -34.73 -34.11
N ALA A 147 -9.50 -36.05 -34.30
CA ALA A 147 -8.16 -36.62 -34.50
C ALA A 147 -7.42 -36.09 -35.74
N ALA A 148 -8.13 -35.52 -36.72
CA ALA A 148 -7.56 -34.89 -37.91
C ALA A 148 -7.25 -33.38 -37.71
N GLY A 149 -7.51 -32.84 -36.52
CA GLY A 149 -7.33 -31.42 -36.22
C GLY A 149 -8.50 -30.52 -36.66
N THR A 150 -9.60 -31.09 -37.16
CA THR A 150 -10.79 -30.30 -37.53
C THR A 150 -11.54 -29.84 -36.28
N PRO A 151 -11.94 -28.56 -36.19
CA PRO A 151 -12.75 -28.06 -35.08
C PRO A 151 -14.06 -28.83 -34.90
N LEU A 152 -14.42 -29.12 -33.65
CA LEU A 152 -15.67 -29.79 -33.29
C LEU A 152 -16.79 -28.80 -32.88
N SER A 153 -16.58 -27.50 -33.01
CA SER A 153 -17.62 -26.48 -32.78
C SER A 153 -18.37 -26.20 -34.09
N PRO A 154 -19.67 -26.54 -34.19
CA PRO A 154 -20.51 -26.12 -35.31
C PRO A 154 -20.54 -24.60 -35.49
N LEU A 155 -20.63 -23.81 -34.42
CA LEU A 155 -20.67 -22.35 -34.52
C LEU A 155 -19.40 -21.81 -35.18
N TYR A 156 -18.23 -22.25 -34.72
CA TYR A 156 -16.95 -21.86 -35.30
C TYR A 156 -16.83 -22.29 -36.77
N ASN A 157 -17.24 -23.52 -37.09
CA ASN A 157 -17.19 -24.04 -38.46
C ASN A 157 -18.10 -23.25 -39.40
N ALA A 158 -19.31 -22.90 -38.98
CA ALA A 158 -20.26 -22.08 -39.74
C ALA A 158 -19.66 -20.69 -40.07
N MET A 159 -19.07 -20.03 -39.06
CA MET A 159 -18.38 -18.74 -39.23
C MET A 159 -17.21 -18.84 -40.22
N HIS A 160 -16.34 -19.85 -40.08
CA HIS A 160 -15.20 -20.06 -40.96
C HIS A 160 -15.57 -20.55 -42.36
N SER A 161 -16.78 -21.07 -42.55
CA SER A 161 -17.30 -21.40 -43.87
C SER A 161 -17.94 -20.21 -44.58
N THR A 162 -18.63 -19.33 -43.84
CA THR A 162 -19.45 -18.23 -44.41
C THR A 162 -18.68 -16.92 -44.57
N PHE A 163 -17.93 -16.51 -43.53
CA PHE A 163 -17.21 -15.23 -43.52
C PHE A 163 -16.14 -15.04 -44.60
N PRO A 164 -15.48 -16.08 -45.16
CA PRO A 164 -14.56 -15.89 -46.30
C PRO A 164 -15.21 -15.19 -47.49
N THR A 165 -16.51 -15.42 -47.71
CA THR A 165 -17.28 -14.87 -48.85
C THR A 165 -18.12 -13.65 -48.47
N THR A 166 -18.20 -13.32 -47.19
CA THR A 166 -19.00 -12.19 -46.69
C THR A 166 -18.33 -10.88 -47.07
N VAL A 167 -19.07 -9.99 -47.75
CA VAL A 167 -18.61 -8.62 -48.02
C VAL A 167 -18.96 -7.78 -46.79
N VAL A 168 -18.00 -7.01 -46.27
CA VAL A 168 -18.28 -6.05 -45.19
C VAL A 168 -18.59 -4.73 -45.88
N ALA A 169 -19.83 -4.27 -45.80
CA ALA A 169 -20.23 -3.01 -46.37
C ALA A 169 -19.38 -1.88 -45.77
N THR A 170 -18.86 -0.99 -46.63
CA THR A 170 -18.30 0.28 -46.18
C THR A 170 -19.46 1.15 -45.70
N THR A 171 -19.74 1.11 -44.40
CA THR A 171 -20.76 1.95 -43.80
C THR A 171 -20.21 3.33 -43.58
N ASP A 172 -20.42 4.24 -44.52
CA ASP A 172 -20.24 5.67 -44.28
C ASP A 172 -21.26 6.12 -43.20
N PRO A 173 -20.80 6.55 -42.01
CA PRO A 173 -21.70 6.95 -40.92
C PRO A 173 -22.67 8.08 -41.33
N ARG A 174 -22.22 8.96 -42.23
CA ARG A 174 -23.05 10.04 -42.78
C ARG A 174 -24.21 9.47 -43.59
N THR A 175 -23.93 8.61 -44.56
CA THR A 175 -24.96 7.93 -45.37
C THR A 175 -25.98 7.16 -44.51
N ARG A 176 -25.52 6.51 -43.42
CA ARG A 176 -26.42 5.80 -42.48
C ARG A 176 -27.34 6.74 -41.72
N LEU A 177 -26.80 7.83 -41.17
CA LEU A 177 -27.62 8.85 -40.49
C LEU A 177 -28.62 9.45 -41.47
N THR A 178 -28.16 9.79 -42.68
CA THR A 178 -29.00 10.41 -43.71
C THR A 178 -30.19 9.51 -44.06
N THR A 179 -29.94 8.23 -44.33
CA THR A 179 -30.99 7.26 -44.66
C THR A 179 -32.00 7.09 -43.53
N ALA A 180 -31.53 7.00 -42.28
CA ALA A 180 -32.39 6.81 -41.11
C ALA A 180 -33.28 8.05 -40.84
N VAL A 181 -32.72 9.25 -40.99
CA VAL A 181 -33.46 10.50 -40.82
C VAL A 181 -34.52 10.65 -41.90
N LEU A 182 -34.14 10.47 -43.18
CA LEU A 182 -35.09 10.55 -44.30
C LEU A 182 -36.25 9.55 -44.16
N SER A 183 -35.97 8.35 -43.64
CA SER A 183 -36.99 7.31 -43.41
C SER A 183 -37.92 7.61 -42.22
N ALA A 184 -37.47 8.43 -41.26
CA ALA A 184 -38.21 8.75 -40.04
C ALA A 184 -38.94 10.10 -40.12
N LEU A 185 -38.68 10.91 -41.16
CA LEU A 185 -39.34 12.19 -41.37
C LEU A 185 -40.77 12.02 -41.91
N PRO A 186 -41.69 12.93 -41.53
CA PRO A 186 -43.03 12.98 -42.14
C PRO A 186 -42.94 13.39 -43.63
N SER A 187 -44.01 13.16 -44.39
CA SER A 187 -44.06 13.42 -45.84
C SER A 187 -43.81 14.88 -46.25
N GLU A 188 -44.06 15.84 -45.36
CA GLU A 188 -43.72 17.26 -45.53
C GLU A 188 -43.04 17.77 -44.24
N PRO A 189 -41.72 17.59 -44.07
CA PRO A 189 -41.05 17.90 -42.82
C PRO A 189 -40.80 19.40 -42.66
N SER A 190 -41.09 19.96 -41.48
CA SER A 190 -40.63 21.29 -41.11
C SER A 190 -39.14 21.28 -40.71
N PHE A 191 -38.50 22.45 -40.66
CA PHE A 191 -37.10 22.56 -40.19
C PHE A 191 -36.93 22.03 -38.74
N ALA A 192 -37.93 22.27 -37.89
CA ALA A 192 -37.95 21.73 -36.52
C ALA A 192 -38.09 20.20 -36.49
N ASP A 193 -38.85 19.61 -37.44
CA ASP A 193 -38.92 18.15 -37.59
C ASP A 193 -37.56 17.57 -37.99
N ILE A 194 -36.84 18.24 -38.89
CA ILE A 194 -35.48 17.83 -39.28
C ILE A 194 -34.55 17.88 -38.06
N GLN A 195 -34.52 18.98 -37.30
CA GLN A 195 -33.69 19.10 -36.09
C GLN A 195 -34.00 18.01 -35.05
N ARG A 196 -35.29 17.76 -34.79
CA ARG A 196 -35.74 16.76 -33.82
C ARG A 196 -35.37 15.34 -34.27
N VAL A 197 -35.73 14.96 -35.49
CA VAL A 197 -35.47 13.61 -36.01
C VAL A 197 -33.97 13.38 -36.16
N LEU A 198 -33.19 14.37 -36.59
CA LEU A 198 -31.74 14.29 -36.65
C LEU A 198 -31.15 14.04 -35.25
N GLY A 199 -31.60 14.76 -34.22
CA GLY A 199 -31.21 14.52 -32.82
C GLY A 199 -31.57 13.12 -32.31
N GLU A 200 -32.81 12.68 -32.57
CA GLU A 200 -33.30 11.34 -32.19
C GLU A 200 -32.50 10.23 -32.87
N GLN A 201 -32.21 10.36 -34.17
CA GLN A 201 -31.45 9.36 -34.93
C GLN A 201 -29.96 9.39 -34.60
N SER A 202 -29.35 10.56 -34.33
CA SER A 202 -27.98 10.64 -33.83
C SER A 202 -27.83 9.93 -32.48
N LEU A 203 -28.80 10.10 -31.58
CA LEU A 203 -28.82 9.38 -30.30
C LEU A 203 -29.06 7.88 -30.50
N ALA A 204 -30.02 7.50 -31.34
CA ALA A 204 -30.39 6.09 -31.54
C ALA A 204 -29.30 5.28 -32.27
N LEU A 205 -28.64 5.87 -33.27
CA LEU A 205 -27.62 5.20 -34.07
C LEU A 205 -26.24 5.25 -33.41
N PHE A 206 -25.89 6.37 -32.77
CA PHE A 206 -24.53 6.63 -32.31
C PHE A 206 -24.40 6.89 -30.81
N GLY A 207 -25.51 6.96 -30.07
CA GLY A 207 -25.48 7.31 -28.64
C GLY A 207 -25.06 8.76 -28.37
N LEU A 208 -25.01 9.62 -29.40
CA LEU A 208 -24.59 11.01 -29.28
C LEU A 208 -25.81 11.92 -29.07
N THR A 209 -25.84 12.63 -27.95
CA THR A 209 -26.82 13.69 -27.72
C THR A 209 -26.29 14.97 -28.35
N ILE A 210 -26.83 15.34 -29.52
CA ILE A 210 -26.45 16.55 -30.24
C ILE A 210 -27.61 17.53 -30.18
N ASN A 211 -27.35 18.75 -29.72
CA ASN A 211 -28.35 19.81 -29.72
C ASN A 211 -28.35 20.55 -31.06
N PHE A 212 -29.18 20.10 -32.01
CA PHE A 212 -29.31 20.76 -33.32
C PHE A 212 -30.03 22.11 -33.28
N SER A 213 -30.48 22.60 -32.11
CA SER A 213 -31.04 23.95 -31.97
C SER A 213 -29.98 25.01 -31.63
N GLN A 214 -28.73 24.60 -31.38
CA GLN A 214 -27.62 25.48 -31.03
C GLN A 214 -26.37 25.11 -31.84
N ARG A 215 -25.68 26.14 -32.34
CA ARG A 215 -24.41 26.02 -33.04
C ARG A 215 -23.28 25.78 -32.07
N THR A 216 -22.13 25.36 -32.58
CA THR A 216 -20.91 25.11 -31.77
C THR A 216 -20.40 26.33 -31.00
N ASP A 217 -20.74 27.55 -31.44
CA ASP A 217 -20.43 28.82 -30.76
C ASP A 217 -21.48 29.24 -29.70
N GLY A 218 -22.50 28.40 -29.45
CA GLY A 218 -23.58 28.66 -28.51
C GLY A 218 -24.73 29.52 -29.05
N THR A 219 -24.68 29.95 -30.31
CA THR A 219 -25.76 30.73 -30.95
C THR A 219 -26.90 29.83 -31.44
N SER A 220 -28.09 30.39 -31.66
CA SER A 220 -29.27 29.59 -32.08
C SER A 220 -29.19 29.19 -33.56
N ALA A 221 -29.44 27.91 -33.84
CA ALA A 221 -29.57 27.37 -35.20
C ALA A 221 -31.02 27.44 -35.68
N THR A 222 -31.52 28.64 -35.97
CA THR A 222 -32.84 28.82 -36.62
C THR A 222 -32.73 28.64 -38.13
N LYS A 223 -33.86 28.41 -38.80
CA LYS A 223 -33.88 28.24 -40.26
C LYS A 223 -33.26 29.44 -40.97
N GLU A 224 -33.63 30.66 -40.59
CA GLU A 224 -33.13 31.90 -41.20
C GLU A 224 -31.61 32.06 -41.01
N VAL A 225 -31.09 31.66 -39.85
CA VAL A 225 -29.65 31.70 -39.55
C VAL A 225 -28.90 30.68 -40.39
N ILE A 226 -29.40 29.45 -40.51
CA ILE A 226 -28.78 28.41 -41.33
C ILE A 226 -28.86 28.75 -42.82
N ASP A 227 -30.00 29.27 -43.30
CA ASP A 227 -30.16 29.72 -44.69
C ASP A 227 -29.13 30.79 -45.04
N THR A 228 -28.92 31.76 -44.14
CA THR A 228 -27.95 32.85 -44.32
C THR A 228 -26.51 32.36 -44.23
N LEU A 229 -26.21 31.47 -43.28
CA LEU A 229 -24.85 30.98 -43.01
C LEU A 229 -24.33 30.08 -44.13
N MET A 230 -25.20 29.21 -44.66
CA MET A 230 -24.85 28.18 -45.64
C MET A 230 -25.24 28.55 -47.07
N GLY A 231 -25.87 29.71 -47.28
CA GLY A 231 -26.26 30.19 -48.61
C GLY A 231 -27.37 29.36 -49.25
N ILE A 232 -28.30 28.84 -48.44
CA ILE A 232 -29.34 27.91 -48.89
C ILE A 232 -30.43 28.69 -49.67
N GLU A 233 -30.67 28.30 -50.91
CA GLU A 233 -31.68 28.91 -51.78
C GLU A 233 -33.08 28.30 -51.57
N ALA A 234 -34.14 28.94 -52.09
CA ALA A 234 -35.54 28.52 -51.86
C ALA A 234 -35.89 27.10 -52.36
N SER A 235 -35.01 26.44 -53.11
CA SER A 235 -35.16 25.07 -53.64
C SER A 235 -34.44 23.99 -52.80
N ALA A 236 -34.01 24.32 -51.58
CA ALA A 236 -33.25 23.42 -50.72
C ALA A 236 -34.02 22.14 -50.36
N THR A 237 -33.30 21.05 -50.40
CA THR A 237 -33.78 19.73 -50.01
C THR A 237 -33.63 19.51 -48.51
N VAL A 238 -34.29 18.46 -48.01
CA VAL A 238 -34.12 18.01 -46.62
C VAL A 238 -32.67 17.63 -46.33
N GLU A 239 -31.98 17.02 -47.30
CA GLU A 239 -30.58 16.63 -47.17
C GLU A 239 -29.66 17.85 -47.04
N ASP A 240 -29.92 18.93 -47.81
CA ASP A 240 -29.16 20.18 -47.70
C ASP A 240 -29.26 20.78 -46.28
N TYR A 241 -30.45 20.72 -45.68
CA TYR A 241 -30.66 21.19 -44.31
C TYR A 241 -30.00 20.29 -43.25
N MET A 242 -29.96 18.98 -43.49
CA MET A 242 -29.29 18.04 -42.58
C MET A 242 -27.79 18.29 -42.58
N ASP A 243 -27.18 18.41 -43.76
CA ASP A 243 -25.75 18.69 -43.90
C ASP A 243 -25.38 20.04 -43.29
N ALA A 244 -26.18 21.08 -43.54
CA ALA A 244 -26.00 22.39 -42.93
C ALA A 244 -26.09 22.37 -41.40
N LEU A 245 -27.03 21.60 -40.84
CA LEU A 245 -27.17 21.44 -39.39
C LEU A 245 -25.99 20.67 -38.77
N LEU A 246 -25.50 19.63 -39.44
CA LEU A 246 -24.33 18.88 -39.01
C LEU A 246 -23.07 19.74 -39.01
N GLU A 247 -22.84 20.54 -40.06
CA GLU A 247 -21.70 21.44 -40.14
C GLU A 247 -21.77 22.59 -39.11
N ALA A 248 -22.97 23.13 -38.85
CA ALA A 248 -23.14 24.26 -37.94
C ALA A 248 -23.19 23.86 -36.45
N CYS A 249 -23.72 22.68 -36.13
CA CYS A 249 -23.98 22.25 -34.76
C CYS A 249 -23.04 21.13 -34.28
N ALA A 250 -22.39 20.41 -35.20
CA ALA A 250 -21.64 19.19 -34.89
C ALA A 250 -20.45 18.97 -35.84
N ILE A 251 -19.63 20.02 -36.04
CA ILE A 251 -18.57 20.07 -37.06
C ILE A 251 -17.58 18.88 -37.01
N ASP A 252 -17.23 18.41 -35.81
CA ASP A 252 -16.27 17.31 -35.61
C ASP A 252 -16.97 15.95 -35.36
N VAL A 253 -18.28 15.84 -35.60
CA VAL A 253 -19.05 14.63 -35.27
C VAL A 253 -18.51 13.40 -36.00
N TRP A 254 -18.10 13.55 -37.26
CA TRP A 254 -17.59 12.44 -38.06
C TRP A 254 -16.19 12.00 -37.67
N GLU A 255 -15.38 12.90 -37.11
CA GLU A 255 -14.04 12.59 -36.60
C GLU A 255 -14.08 11.95 -35.21
N THR A 256 -15.14 12.21 -34.46
CA THR A 256 -15.33 11.75 -33.07
C THR A 256 -16.21 10.50 -32.96
N LEU A 257 -16.93 10.14 -34.02
CA LEU A 257 -17.80 8.98 -34.05
C LEU A 257 -16.98 7.68 -33.97
N PRO A 258 -17.18 6.87 -32.93
CA PRO A 258 -16.46 5.63 -32.82
C PRO A 258 -17.03 4.60 -33.81
N THR A 259 -16.18 4.03 -34.65
CA THR A 259 -16.60 2.98 -35.59
C THR A 259 -17.16 1.78 -34.81
N PRO A 260 -18.35 1.26 -35.16
CA PRO A 260 -18.88 0.04 -34.56
C PRO A 260 -17.90 -1.12 -34.73
N PRO A 261 -17.70 -1.98 -33.72
CA PRO A 261 -16.67 -3.02 -33.76
C PRO A 261 -16.73 -3.92 -35.01
N PHE A 262 -17.93 -4.35 -35.43
CA PHE A 262 -18.12 -5.19 -36.63
C PHE A 262 -17.71 -4.51 -37.95
N TYR A 263 -17.84 -3.19 -38.04
CA TYR A 263 -17.49 -2.39 -39.23
C TYR A 263 -16.10 -1.75 -39.13
N SER A 264 -15.34 -2.03 -38.06
CA SER A 264 -13.97 -1.55 -37.89
C SER A 264 -12.92 -2.28 -38.74
N ILE A 265 -13.32 -3.38 -39.40
CA ILE A 265 -12.42 -4.21 -40.20
C ILE A 265 -12.17 -3.54 -41.55
N SER A 266 -10.94 -3.07 -41.77
CA SER A 266 -10.52 -2.44 -43.03
C SER A 266 -10.67 -3.39 -44.22
N ALA A 267 -11.07 -2.83 -45.38
CA ALA A 267 -11.10 -3.56 -46.64
C ALA A 267 -9.72 -4.13 -47.05
N ALA A 268 -8.62 -3.56 -46.53
CA ALA A 268 -7.26 -4.03 -46.75
C ALA A 268 -6.83 -5.19 -45.82
N THR A 269 -7.69 -5.61 -44.89
CA THR A 269 -7.37 -6.70 -43.95
C THR A 269 -7.24 -8.04 -44.71
N HIS A 270 -6.17 -8.79 -44.43
CA HIS A 270 -5.96 -10.11 -45.02
C HIS A 270 -7.14 -11.05 -44.73
N ALA A 271 -7.50 -11.90 -45.69
CA ALA A 271 -8.72 -12.72 -45.63
C ALA A 271 -8.81 -13.55 -44.34
N ASP A 272 -7.72 -14.22 -43.97
CA ASP A 272 -7.66 -15.04 -42.75
C ASP A 272 -7.88 -14.22 -41.46
N ASP A 273 -7.31 -13.02 -41.40
CA ASP A 273 -7.41 -12.14 -40.23
C ASP A 273 -8.79 -11.50 -40.15
N LYS A 274 -9.39 -11.20 -41.30
CA LYS A 274 -10.79 -10.76 -41.40
C LYS A 274 -11.73 -11.83 -40.85
N ILE A 275 -11.59 -13.09 -41.28
CA ILE A 275 -12.42 -14.20 -40.83
C ILE A 275 -12.29 -14.38 -39.31
N GLU A 276 -11.05 -14.38 -38.81
CA GLU A 276 -10.79 -14.51 -37.37
C GLU A 276 -11.41 -13.37 -36.57
N ARG A 277 -11.25 -12.11 -37.01
CA ARG A 277 -11.82 -10.95 -36.32
C ARG A 277 -13.34 -10.99 -36.30
N LEU A 278 -13.99 -11.32 -37.41
CA LEU A 278 -15.46 -11.46 -37.47
C LEU A 278 -15.96 -12.60 -36.58
N SER A 279 -15.24 -13.73 -36.57
CA SER A 279 -15.51 -14.88 -35.70
C SER A 279 -15.46 -14.47 -34.22
N ILE A 280 -14.38 -13.80 -33.79
CA ILE A 280 -14.22 -13.33 -32.41
C ILE A 280 -15.26 -12.27 -32.04
N LEU A 281 -15.53 -11.29 -32.91
CA LEU A 281 -16.56 -10.26 -32.65
C LEU A 281 -17.94 -10.88 -32.46
N THR A 282 -18.31 -11.85 -33.28
CA THR A 282 -19.58 -12.57 -33.18
C THR A 282 -19.67 -13.32 -31.86
N GLN A 283 -18.64 -14.11 -31.52
CA GLN A 283 -18.60 -14.85 -30.26
C GLN A 283 -18.62 -13.91 -29.04
N PHE A 284 -17.88 -12.80 -29.09
CA PHE A 284 -17.77 -11.85 -28.00
C PHE A 284 -19.07 -11.09 -27.76
N PHE A 285 -19.78 -10.70 -28.83
CA PHE A 285 -21.11 -10.11 -28.71
C PHE A 285 -22.12 -11.10 -28.12
N LEU A 286 -22.15 -12.34 -28.62
CA LEU A 286 -23.00 -13.40 -28.07
C LEU A 286 -22.71 -13.65 -26.58
N ALA A 287 -21.44 -13.58 -26.18
CA ALA A 287 -21.04 -13.71 -24.79
C ALA A 287 -21.59 -12.57 -23.91
N HIS A 288 -21.54 -11.32 -24.39
CA HIS A 288 -22.13 -10.16 -23.70
C HIS A 288 -23.65 -10.25 -23.60
N LEU A 289 -24.30 -10.64 -24.70
CA LEU A 289 -25.74 -10.90 -24.71
C LEU A 289 -26.11 -11.98 -23.68
N ASN A 290 -25.36 -13.09 -23.64
CA ASN A 290 -25.66 -14.17 -22.71
C ASN A 290 -25.41 -13.78 -21.24
N VAL A 291 -24.34 -13.04 -20.96
CA VAL A 291 -24.06 -12.48 -19.62
C VAL A 291 -25.18 -11.52 -19.19
N TYR A 292 -25.65 -10.64 -20.06
CA TYR A 292 -26.77 -9.76 -19.78
C TYR A 292 -28.04 -10.55 -19.46
N CYS A 293 -28.39 -11.53 -20.30
CA CYS A 293 -29.54 -12.40 -20.08
C CYS A 293 -29.45 -13.15 -18.74
N LYS A 294 -28.25 -13.62 -18.38
CA LYS A 294 -28.00 -14.30 -17.11
C LYS A 294 -28.18 -13.36 -15.93
N ALA A 295 -27.58 -12.17 -15.98
CA ALA A 295 -27.62 -11.17 -14.93
C ALA A 295 -29.04 -10.65 -14.66
N LYS A 296 -29.84 -10.48 -15.72
CA LYS A 296 -31.24 -10.02 -15.62
C LYS A 296 -32.25 -11.16 -15.40
N GLY A 297 -31.80 -12.41 -15.28
CA GLY A 297 -32.70 -13.57 -15.11
C GLY A 297 -33.59 -13.86 -16.33
N ILE A 298 -33.19 -13.39 -17.52
CA ILE A 298 -33.92 -13.60 -18.78
C ILE A 298 -33.66 -15.01 -19.30
N SER A 299 -32.42 -15.51 -19.20
CA SER A 299 -32.08 -16.90 -19.53
C SER A 299 -31.03 -17.45 -18.58
N GLY A 300 -31.14 -18.75 -18.28
CA GLY A 300 -30.13 -19.50 -17.56
C GLY A 300 -29.15 -20.26 -18.46
N GLY A 301 -29.42 -20.31 -19.77
CA GLY A 301 -28.72 -21.13 -20.76
C GLY A 301 -27.32 -20.63 -21.11
N ASN A 302 -26.52 -21.52 -21.69
CA ASN A 302 -25.23 -21.16 -22.27
C ASN A 302 -25.36 -21.11 -23.79
N PHE A 303 -25.38 -19.90 -24.36
CA PHE A 303 -25.71 -19.71 -25.77
C PHE A 303 -24.69 -20.36 -26.71
N GLY A 304 -23.41 -20.39 -26.34
CA GLY A 304 -22.38 -21.06 -27.14
C GLY A 304 -22.59 -22.58 -27.19
N VAL A 305 -22.93 -23.20 -26.05
CA VAL A 305 -23.28 -24.64 -25.99
C VAL A 305 -24.55 -24.96 -26.78
N ILE A 306 -25.55 -24.09 -26.71
CA ILE A 306 -26.82 -24.25 -27.46
C ILE A 306 -26.54 -24.22 -28.96
N LEU A 307 -25.74 -23.26 -29.42
CA LEU A 307 -25.35 -23.15 -30.82
C LEU A 307 -24.49 -24.34 -31.27
N ASP A 308 -23.53 -24.78 -30.46
CA ASP A 308 -22.70 -25.95 -30.78
C ASP A 308 -23.44 -27.29 -30.74
N ALA A 309 -24.59 -27.35 -30.08
CA ALA A 309 -25.45 -28.53 -30.10
C ALA A 309 -26.30 -28.61 -31.39
N SER A 310 -26.44 -27.52 -32.14
CA SER A 310 -27.28 -27.43 -33.34
C SER A 310 -26.55 -26.77 -34.50
N PRO A 311 -25.99 -27.57 -35.45
CA PRO A 311 -25.37 -27.05 -36.66
C PRO A 311 -26.31 -26.15 -37.48
N GLU A 312 -27.58 -26.53 -37.60
CA GLU A 312 -28.59 -25.74 -38.33
C GLU A 312 -28.76 -24.35 -37.70
N LEU A 313 -28.91 -24.28 -36.37
CA LEU A 313 -29.06 -23.01 -35.66
C LEU A 313 -27.78 -22.14 -35.77
N SER A 314 -26.61 -22.77 -35.80
CA SER A 314 -25.33 -22.09 -36.03
C SER A 314 -25.24 -21.50 -37.43
N ASP A 315 -25.60 -22.26 -38.47
CA ASP A 315 -25.58 -21.82 -39.86
C ASP A 315 -26.57 -20.67 -40.09
N ASP A 316 -27.77 -20.75 -39.51
CA ASP A 316 -28.78 -19.70 -39.60
C ASP A 316 -28.31 -18.40 -38.94
N LEU A 317 -27.75 -18.47 -37.73
CA LEU A 317 -27.21 -17.31 -37.02
C LEU A 317 -26.09 -16.64 -37.84
N VAL A 318 -25.15 -17.42 -38.36
CA VAL A 318 -24.02 -16.90 -39.13
C VAL A 318 -24.51 -16.30 -40.45
N SER A 319 -25.53 -16.87 -41.08
CA SER A 319 -26.16 -16.32 -42.28
C SER A 319 -26.83 -14.97 -42.02
N VAL A 320 -27.47 -14.80 -40.85
CA VAL A 320 -28.02 -13.50 -40.41
C VAL A 320 -26.91 -12.47 -40.25
N VAL A 321 -25.81 -12.83 -39.58
CA VAL A 321 -24.66 -11.93 -39.39
C VAL A 321 -24.00 -11.57 -40.73
N ALA A 322 -23.77 -12.55 -41.60
CA ALA A 322 -23.17 -12.34 -42.92
C ALA A 322 -24.04 -11.44 -43.81
N SER A 323 -25.36 -11.64 -43.77
CA SER A 323 -26.31 -10.81 -44.51
C SER A 323 -26.27 -9.37 -43.99
N ALA A 324 -26.34 -9.17 -42.68
CA ALA A 324 -26.28 -7.84 -42.08
C ALA A 324 -24.95 -7.11 -42.40
N LEU A 325 -23.82 -7.82 -42.35
CA LEU A 325 -22.52 -7.28 -42.76
C LEU A 325 -22.51 -6.84 -44.23
N THR A 326 -23.12 -7.62 -45.11
CA THR A 326 -23.16 -7.37 -46.56
C THR A 326 -24.05 -6.19 -46.92
N PHE A 327 -25.17 -6.02 -46.23
CA PHE A 327 -26.12 -4.92 -46.48
C PHE A 327 -25.84 -3.67 -45.62
N GLY A 328 -24.92 -3.74 -44.65
CA GLY A 328 -24.61 -2.62 -43.77
C GLY A 328 -25.64 -2.39 -42.66
N ASP A 329 -26.38 -3.43 -42.28
CA ASP A 329 -27.45 -3.38 -41.27
C ASP A 329 -26.92 -3.37 -39.82
N ASP A 330 -27.83 -3.23 -38.86
CA ASP A 330 -27.52 -3.33 -37.43
C ASP A 330 -27.35 -4.81 -37.02
N ILE A 331 -26.09 -5.27 -36.95
CA ILE A 331 -25.73 -6.67 -36.67
C ILE A 331 -26.14 -7.08 -35.25
N GLU A 332 -25.87 -6.23 -34.26
CA GLU A 332 -26.23 -6.48 -32.86
C GLU A 332 -27.74 -6.67 -32.69
N ARG A 333 -28.54 -5.86 -33.39
CA ARG A 333 -30.00 -6.01 -33.43
C ARG A 333 -30.42 -7.28 -34.17
N ALA A 334 -29.79 -7.60 -35.29
CA ALA A 334 -30.08 -8.81 -36.06
C ALA A 334 -29.86 -10.07 -35.22
N ILE A 335 -28.76 -10.12 -34.45
CA ILE A 335 -28.49 -11.22 -33.51
C ILE A 335 -29.53 -11.28 -32.38
N CYS A 336 -29.91 -10.15 -31.78
CA CYS A 336 -30.95 -10.14 -30.74
C CYS A 336 -32.32 -10.62 -31.29
N ASN A 337 -32.68 -10.19 -32.49
CA ASN A 337 -33.90 -10.64 -33.17
C ASN A 337 -33.86 -12.14 -33.47
N PHE A 338 -32.72 -12.67 -33.91
CA PHE A 338 -32.52 -14.09 -34.09
C PHE A 338 -32.76 -14.88 -32.79
N CYS A 339 -32.23 -14.41 -31.67
CA CYS A 339 -32.48 -15.03 -30.36
C CYS A 339 -33.95 -14.95 -29.95
N ASN A 340 -34.65 -13.84 -30.23
CA ASN A 340 -36.08 -13.70 -29.97
C ASN A 340 -36.93 -14.71 -30.77
N VAL A 341 -36.63 -14.88 -32.06
CA VAL A 341 -37.29 -15.87 -32.93
C VAL A 341 -37.05 -17.29 -32.43
N ASN A 342 -35.86 -17.57 -31.90
CA ASN A 342 -35.47 -18.86 -31.35
C ASN A 342 -35.53 -18.91 -29.81
N SER A 343 -36.47 -18.15 -29.21
CA SER A 343 -36.53 -17.92 -27.76
C SER A 343 -36.59 -19.22 -26.93
N ASP A 344 -37.32 -20.24 -27.39
CA ASP A 344 -37.40 -21.54 -26.73
C ASP A 344 -36.03 -22.25 -26.68
N ALA A 345 -35.28 -22.22 -27.78
CA ALA A 345 -33.95 -22.84 -27.86
C ALA A 345 -32.95 -22.13 -26.91
N PHE A 346 -33.05 -20.81 -26.81
CA PHE A 346 -32.22 -19.99 -25.93
C PHE A 346 -32.75 -19.90 -24.49
N GLY A 347 -33.91 -20.50 -24.19
CA GLY A 347 -34.55 -20.47 -22.88
C GLY A 347 -34.86 -19.04 -22.40
N LEU A 348 -35.27 -18.15 -23.31
CA LEU A 348 -35.63 -16.77 -22.96
C LEU A 348 -36.99 -16.74 -22.26
N SER A 349 -37.04 -16.19 -21.05
CA SER A 349 -38.31 -16.00 -20.31
C SER A 349 -39.16 -14.84 -20.85
N ARG A 350 -38.54 -13.93 -21.61
CA ARG A 350 -39.18 -12.82 -22.32
C ARG A 350 -38.36 -12.42 -23.55
N THR A 351 -38.97 -11.69 -24.47
CA THR A 351 -38.26 -11.08 -25.59
C THR A 351 -37.28 -10.01 -25.13
N LEU A 352 -36.17 -9.86 -25.86
CA LEU A 352 -35.20 -8.78 -25.73
C LEU A 352 -35.76 -7.53 -26.42
N HIS A 353 -35.86 -6.43 -25.67
CA HIS A 353 -36.39 -5.15 -26.14
C HIS A 353 -35.26 -4.17 -26.52
N ALA A 354 -35.64 -3.00 -27.05
CA ALA A 354 -34.68 -1.96 -27.48
C ALA A 354 -33.76 -1.48 -26.34
N ASP A 355 -34.27 -1.43 -25.10
CA ASP A 355 -33.50 -1.05 -23.93
C ASP A 355 -32.45 -2.12 -23.57
N ASP A 356 -32.80 -3.41 -23.70
CA ASP A 356 -31.85 -4.51 -23.50
C ASP A 356 -30.72 -4.43 -24.53
N LEU A 357 -31.08 -4.27 -25.82
CA LEU A 357 -30.11 -4.12 -26.91
C LEU A 357 -29.16 -2.94 -26.66
N SER A 358 -29.69 -1.80 -26.21
CA SER A 358 -28.89 -0.62 -25.89
C SER A 358 -27.87 -0.90 -24.78
N ALA A 359 -28.30 -1.55 -23.69
CA ALA A 359 -27.43 -1.90 -22.57
C ALA A 359 -26.34 -2.92 -22.97
N ILE A 360 -26.72 -3.95 -23.75
CA ILE A 360 -25.79 -4.97 -24.25
C ILE A 360 -24.75 -4.33 -25.17
N ARG A 361 -25.18 -3.52 -26.13
CA ARG A 361 -24.29 -2.84 -27.09
C ARG A 361 -23.29 -1.95 -26.39
N GLN A 362 -23.75 -1.08 -25.48
CA GLN A 362 -22.86 -0.18 -24.74
C GLN A 362 -21.78 -0.93 -23.96
N THR A 363 -22.15 -2.05 -23.33
CA THR A 363 -21.21 -2.87 -22.56
C THR A 363 -20.24 -3.61 -23.48
N PHE A 364 -20.74 -4.22 -24.55
CA PHE A 364 -19.94 -4.90 -25.58
C PHE A 364 -18.90 -3.97 -26.21
N GLU A 365 -19.32 -2.81 -26.70
CA GLU A 365 -18.42 -1.87 -27.38
C GLU A 365 -17.33 -1.36 -26.43
N ARG A 366 -17.72 -0.97 -25.21
CA ARG A 366 -16.79 -0.49 -24.20
C ARG A 366 -15.76 -1.57 -23.86
N ASN A 367 -16.22 -2.77 -23.53
CA ASN A 367 -15.35 -3.87 -23.15
C ASN A 367 -14.45 -4.32 -24.30
N TYR A 368 -14.97 -4.39 -25.53
CA TYR A 368 -14.19 -4.74 -26.71
C TYR A 368 -13.05 -3.74 -26.93
N ARG A 369 -13.38 -2.44 -26.92
CA ARG A 369 -12.35 -1.38 -27.02
C ARG A 369 -11.33 -1.47 -25.88
N THR A 370 -11.76 -1.74 -24.65
CA THR A 370 -10.83 -1.91 -23.52
C THR A 370 -9.84 -3.05 -23.75
N VAL A 371 -10.31 -4.23 -24.17
CA VAL A 371 -9.42 -5.40 -24.33
C VAL A 371 -8.57 -5.34 -25.60
N THR A 372 -8.94 -4.54 -26.59
CA THR A 372 -8.18 -4.35 -27.83
C THR A 372 -7.39 -3.03 -27.89
N ALA A 373 -7.49 -2.16 -26.88
CA ALA A 373 -6.84 -0.85 -26.88
C ALA A 373 -5.31 -0.94 -26.85
N THR A 374 -4.77 -1.99 -26.26
CA THR A 374 -3.32 -2.22 -26.15
C THR A 374 -2.94 -3.56 -26.76
N ALA A 375 -1.70 -3.70 -27.20
CA ALA A 375 -1.15 -4.98 -27.64
C ALA A 375 -0.86 -5.95 -26.46
N GLU A 376 -1.20 -5.55 -25.22
CA GLU A 376 -0.85 -6.28 -24.00
C GLU A 376 -1.75 -7.49 -23.72
N ASN A 377 -2.88 -7.56 -24.43
CA ASN A 377 -3.79 -8.70 -24.45
C ASN A 377 -3.72 -9.45 -25.80
N PRO A 378 -2.74 -10.37 -25.97
CA PRO A 378 -2.55 -11.08 -27.23
C PRO A 378 -3.56 -12.22 -27.45
N HIS A 379 -4.43 -12.53 -26.48
CA HIS A 379 -5.27 -13.72 -26.50
C HIS A 379 -6.76 -13.34 -26.33
N MET A 380 -7.63 -13.86 -27.20
CA MET A 380 -9.07 -13.63 -27.13
C MET A 380 -9.83 -14.86 -26.58
N ASP A 381 -9.14 -15.70 -25.82
CA ASP A 381 -9.62 -17.01 -25.38
C ASP A 381 -10.64 -16.95 -24.24
N ASP A 382 -10.42 -16.09 -23.26
CA ASP A 382 -11.27 -15.98 -22.07
C ASP A 382 -11.25 -14.58 -21.46
N PHE A 383 -12.36 -14.25 -20.81
CA PHE A 383 -12.54 -13.00 -20.07
C PHE A 383 -13.49 -13.21 -18.90
N MET A 384 -13.40 -12.34 -17.89
CA MET A 384 -14.40 -12.21 -16.83
C MET A 384 -15.09 -10.86 -16.97
N ILE A 385 -16.43 -10.85 -16.99
CA ILE A 385 -17.25 -9.65 -17.11
C ILE A 385 -17.93 -9.39 -15.77
N LEU A 386 -17.76 -8.18 -15.23
CA LEU A 386 -18.36 -7.73 -13.98
C LEU A 386 -19.69 -7.03 -14.26
N ASP A 387 -20.78 -7.56 -13.71
CA ASP A 387 -22.06 -6.86 -13.62
C ASP A 387 -22.00 -5.84 -12.48
N LYS A 388 -21.93 -4.58 -12.89
CA LYS A 388 -21.84 -3.43 -11.98
C LYS A 388 -23.18 -3.00 -11.38
N GLU A 389 -24.29 -3.51 -11.92
CA GLU A 389 -25.65 -3.19 -11.48
C GLU A 389 -26.21 -4.21 -10.47
N ALA A 390 -25.47 -5.29 -10.22
CA ALA A 390 -25.86 -6.28 -9.22
C ALA A 390 -25.97 -5.67 -7.82
N ILE A 391 -26.96 -6.13 -7.06
CA ILE A 391 -27.23 -5.70 -5.69
C ILE A 391 -27.47 -6.90 -4.77
N GLY A 392 -27.29 -6.71 -3.46
CA GLY A 392 -27.58 -7.73 -2.46
C GLY A 392 -26.60 -8.91 -2.50
N ASP A 393 -27.09 -10.13 -2.27
CA ASP A 393 -26.22 -11.30 -2.07
C ASP A 393 -25.43 -11.75 -3.30
N SER A 394 -25.84 -11.37 -4.52
CA SER A 394 -25.09 -11.68 -5.74
C SER A 394 -23.95 -10.69 -6.00
N ALA A 395 -24.00 -9.49 -5.43
CA ALA A 395 -22.95 -8.47 -5.54
C ALA A 395 -21.79 -8.81 -4.58
N LYS A 396 -20.87 -9.67 -5.03
CA LYS A 396 -19.70 -10.10 -4.25
C LYS A 396 -18.39 -9.55 -4.78
N PHE A 397 -18.35 -9.22 -6.06
CA PHE A 397 -17.18 -8.66 -6.73
C PHE A 397 -17.37 -7.16 -6.93
N VAL A 398 -16.29 -6.42 -6.73
CA VAL A 398 -16.22 -4.96 -6.79
C VAL A 398 -14.99 -4.53 -7.58
N THR A 399 -14.89 -3.26 -7.93
CA THR A 399 -13.65 -2.68 -8.47
C THR A 399 -12.90 -1.89 -7.41
N HIS A 400 -11.60 -2.12 -7.30
CA HIS A 400 -10.72 -1.34 -6.42
C HIS A 400 -9.33 -1.26 -7.04
N GLN A 401 -8.76 -0.05 -7.11
CA GLN A 401 -7.39 0.17 -7.60
C GLN A 401 -7.10 -0.49 -8.96
N GLY A 402 -8.03 -0.36 -9.92
CA GLY A 402 -7.89 -0.89 -11.27
C GLY A 402 -8.00 -2.41 -11.41
N SER A 403 -8.46 -3.10 -10.36
CA SER A 403 -8.68 -4.55 -10.37
C SER A 403 -10.11 -4.91 -10.02
N ILE A 404 -10.58 -6.04 -10.55
CA ILE A 404 -11.79 -6.71 -10.07
C ILE A 404 -11.39 -7.51 -8.82
N CYS A 405 -12.02 -7.18 -7.71
CA CYS A 405 -11.67 -7.66 -6.38
C CYS A 405 -12.85 -8.35 -5.72
N VAL A 406 -12.54 -9.15 -4.70
CA VAL A 406 -13.49 -9.68 -3.73
C VAL A 406 -13.02 -9.32 -2.33
N ASN A 407 -13.93 -9.15 -1.38
CA ASN A 407 -13.54 -9.00 0.01
C ASN A 407 -12.88 -10.29 0.51
N PHE A 408 -11.68 -10.20 1.10
CA PHE A 408 -10.96 -11.34 1.65
C PHE A 408 -11.82 -12.17 2.61
N ALA A 409 -12.72 -11.52 3.35
CA ALA A 409 -13.63 -12.19 4.26
C ALA A 409 -14.55 -13.20 3.51
N ASP A 410 -14.88 -13.00 2.25
CA ASP A 410 -15.75 -13.92 1.50
C ASP A 410 -15.02 -15.18 1.00
N ILE A 411 -13.71 -15.09 0.80
CA ILE A 411 -12.89 -16.19 0.30
C ILE A 411 -12.09 -16.93 1.38
N ILE A 412 -12.05 -16.39 2.61
CA ILE A 412 -11.27 -17.00 3.69
C ILE A 412 -11.73 -18.44 3.96
N ASP A 413 -10.78 -19.38 3.96
CA ASP A 413 -11.11 -20.77 4.25
C ASP A 413 -11.41 -20.99 5.75
N PRO A 414 -12.22 -22.01 6.10
CA PRO A 414 -12.60 -22.25 7.50
C PRO A 414 -11.42 -22.50 8.45
N THR A 415 -10.31 -23.06 7.94
CA THR A 415 -9.13 -23.37 8.75
C THR A 415 -8.42 -22.08 9.14
N ALA A 416 -8.20 -21.16 8.20
CA ALA A 416 -7.65 -19.83 8.44
C ALA A 416 -8.59 -18.98 9.32
N ALA A 417 -9.91 -19.18 9.20
CA ALA A 417 -10.91 -18.45 9.96
C ALA A 417 -11.18 -19.02 11.37
N TYR A 418 -10.71 -20.23 11.72
CA TYR A 418 -11.20 -21.01 12.88
C TYR A 418 -11.27 -20.23 14.21
N ARG A 419 -10.26 -19.40 14.52
CA ARG A 419 -10.22 -18.61 15.77
C ARG A 419 -10.80 -17.20 15.64
N LYS A 420 -11.20 -16.77 14.44
CA LYS A 420 -11.65 -15.41 14.11
C LYS A 420 -12.92 -15.40 13.24
N ASN A 421 -13.71 -16.48 13.27
CA ASN A 421 -14.91 -16.60 12.43
C ASN A 421 -15.93 -15.49 12.73
N ALA A 422 -16.17 -15.18 14.00
CA ALA A 422 -17.05 -14.07 14.40
C ALA A 422 -16.61 -12.71 13.82
N TYR A 423 -15.29 -12.47 13.79
CA TYR A 423 -14.73 -11.26 13.19
C TYR A 423 -15.02 -11.18 11.69
N PHE A 424 -14.71 -12.22 10.91
CA PHE A 424 -14.96 -12.21 9.47
C PHE A 424 -16.46 -12.18 9.13
N THR A 425 -17.33 -12.73 9.98
CA THR A 425 -18.79 -12.56 9.85
C THR A 425 -19.20 -11.10 10.03
N GLN A 426 -18.61 -10.38 10.99
CA GLN A 426 -18.83 -8.94 11.15
C GLN A 426 -18.33 -8.16 9.93
N ILE A 427 -17.15 -8.48 9.39
CA ILE A 427 -16.61 -7.82 8.19
C ILE A 427 -17.53 -8.02 6.97
N ARG A 428 -18.07 -9.23 6.76
CA ARG A 428 -19.05 -9.47 5.68
C ARG A 428 -20.33 -8.67 5.88
N THR A 429 -20.80 -8.56 7.12
CA THR A 429 -22.01 -7.78 7.44
C THR A 429 -21.78 -6.29 7.19
N ASP A 430 -20.63 -5.77 7.61
CA ASP A 430 -20.25 -4.38 7.39
C ASP A 430 -20.10 -4.06 5.91
N PHE A 431 -19.53 -4.99 5.13
CA PHE A 431 -19.35 -4.84 3.69
C PHE A 431 -20.64 -5.11 2.89
N ALA A 432 -21.72 -5.61 3.49
CA ALA A 432 -22.92 -6.03 2.74
C ALA A 432 -23.59 -4.89 1.94
N VAL A 433 -23.39 -3.64 2.37
CA VAL A 433 -23.82 -2.44 1.66
C VAL A 433 -22.59 -1.68 1.19
N HIS A 434 -21.96 -2.21 0.14
CA HIS A 434 -20.79 -1.62 -0.49
C HIS A 434 -21.14 -0.92 -1.81
N LEU A 435 -20.29 0.01 -2.24
CA LEU A 435 -20.31 0.52 -3.59
C LEU A 435 -19.74 -0.55 -4.54
N THR A 436 -20.20 -0.58 -5.78
CA THR A 436 -19.59 -1.42 -6.82
C THR A 436 -18.13 -1.01 -7.07
N GLU A 437 -17.84 0.29 -6.97
CA GLU A 437 -16.50 0.85 -7.05
C GLU A 437 -16.05 1.35 -5.69
N ILE A 438 -15.07 0.67 -5.11
CA ILE A 438 -14.51 1.00 -3.81
C ILE A 438 -13.46 2.10 -3.99
N PRO A 439 -13.56 3.22 -3.24
CA PRO A 439 -12.60 4.31 -3.31
C PRO A 439 -11.15 3.81 -3.20
N HIS A 440 -10.26 4.36 -4.02
CA HIS A 440 -8.84 4.01 -4.01
C HIS A 440 -8.08 4.69 -2.85
N ARG A 441 -8.71 5.66 -2.17
CA ARG A 441 -8.20 6.41 -1.03
C ARG A 441 -9.15 6.31 0.17
N ASN A 442 -8.57 6.27 1.36
CA ASN A 442 -9.23 6.28 2.66
C ASN A 442 -9.11 7.67 3.29
N GLU A 443 -9.76 8.70 2.73
CA GLU A 443 -9.59 10.09 3.19
C GLU A 443 -9.90 10.27 4.69
N SER A 444 -10.74 9.41 5.27
CA SER A 444 -11.11 9.43 6.69
C SER A 444 -9.98 9.04 7.66
N VAL A 445 -8.84 8.53 7.18
CA VAL A 445 -7.71 8.17 8.06
C VAL A 445 -6.62 9.25 8.13
N ALA A 446 -6.71 10.28 7.29
CA ALA A 446 -5.82 11.42 7.37
C ALA A 446 -5.96 12.08 8.75
N GLY A 447 -4.83 12.44 9.35
CA GLY A 447 -4.80 13.05 10.67
C GLY A 447 -3.52 13.82 10.89
N ASP A 448 -3.63 14.86 11.71
CA ASP A 448 -2.51 15.64 12.19
C ASP A 448 -2.56 15.67 13.73
N VAL A 449 -1.39 15.86 14.35
CA VAL A 449 -1.24 16.07 15.79
C VAL A 449 -0.43 17.34 16.03
N ASP A 450 -0.90 18.20 16.93
CA ASP A 450 -0.11 19.36 17.39
C ASP A 450 0.67 18.96 18.65
N MET A 451 1.99 19.07 18.58
CA MET A 451 2.89 18.70 19.67
C MET A 451 4.05 19.69 19.76
N ASP A 452 4.48 20.03 20.98
CA ASP A 452 5.72 20.77 21.16
C ASP A 452 6.95 19.88 20.92
N VAL A 453 8.10 20.50 20.60
CA VAL A 453 9.31 19.77 20.24
C VAL A 453 9.88 18.97 21.40
N GLU A 454 9.71 19.44 22.64
CA GLU A 454 10.29 18.81 23.83
C GLU A 454 9.55 17.51 24.14
N THR A 455 8.21 17.54 24.13
CA THR A 455 7.35 16.37 24.26
C THR A 455 7.62 15.37 23.12
N LEU A 456 7.77 15.84 21.88
CA LEU A 456 8.05 14.98 20.74
C LEU A 456 9.36 14.21 20.93
N LEU A 457 10.45 14.92 21.22
CA LEU A 457 11.78 14.32 21.37
C LEU A 457 11.88 13.38 22.59
N ALA A 458 11.03 13.59 23.60
CA ALA A 458 10.89 12.69 24.74
C ALA A 458 10.12 11.40 24.38
N ARG A 459 9.17 11.46 23.43
CA ARG A 459 8.36 10.30 23.01
C ARG A 459 9.03 9.42 21.95
N ILE A 460 9.95 9.96 21.17
CA ILE A 460 10.53 9.25 20.01
C ILE A 460 12.01 8.91 20.17
N ASP A 461 12.39 7.78 19.57
CA ASP A 461 13.78 7.37 19.39
C ASP A 461 14.38 7.88 18.06
N VAL A 462 15.61 7.47 17.75
CA VAL A 462 16.33 7.89 16.55
C VAL A 462 15.71 7.32 15.28
N GLU A 463 15.30 6.06 15.27
CA GLU A 463 14.68 5.43 14.10
C GLU A 463 13.32 6.06 13.82
N GLN A 464 12.54 6.34 14.87
CA GLN A 464 11.27 7.04 14.82
C GLN A 464 11.44 8.50 14.38
N PHE A 465 12.48 9.18 14.85
CA PHE A 465 12.81 10.53 14.37
C PHE A 465 13.00 10.55 12.86
N GLU A 466 13.66 9.55 12.30
CA GLU A 466 13.87 9.45 10.85
C GLU A 466 12.59 9.15 10.06
N ARG A 467 11.51 8.74 10.72
CA ARG A 467 10.19 8.53 10.10
C ARG A 467 9.29 9.76 10.15
N LEU A 468 9.68 10.81 10.87
CA LEU A 468 8.93 12.07 10.89
C LEU A 468 8.89 12.74 9.51
N PRO A 469 7.84 13.53 9.21
CA PRO A 469 7.85 14.46 8.09
C PRO A 469 9.06 15.39 8.15
N ASN A 470 9.59 15.79 6.99
CA ASN A 470 10.80 16.61 6.90
C ASN A 470 10.63 17.95 7.64
N GLU A 471 9.44 18.54 7.58
CA GLU A 471 9.09 19.79 8.25
C GLU A 471 9.23 19.66 9.78
N ALA A 472 8.79 18.52 10.34
CA ALA A 472 8.91 18.24 11.76
C ALA A 472 10.37 17.98 12.17
N LYS A 473 11.15 17.29 11.32
CA LYS A 473 12.59 17.08 11.55
C LYS A 473 13.35 18.41 11.61
N GLU A 474 13.09 19.31 10.66
CA GLU A 474 13.75 20.62 10.60
C GLU A 474 13.38 21.50 11.80
N ALA A 475 12.10 21.53 12.18
CA ALA A 475 11.66 22.24 13.38
C ALA A 475 12.28 21.69 14.66
N CYS A 476 12.47 20.36 14.76
CA CYS A 476 13.22 19.77 15.87
C CYS A 476 14.68 20.21 15.87
N ARG A 477 15.36 20.13 14.72
CA ARG A 477 16.79 20.50 14.58
C ARG A 477 17.05 21.96 14.93
N ALA A 478 16.09 22.84 14.69
CA ALA A 478 16.17 24.25 15.05
C ALA A 478 15.99 24.52 16.56
N HIS A 479 15.51 23.55 17.34
CA HIS A 479 15.19 23.73 18.76
C HIS A 479 16.37 23.33 19.67
N PRO A 480 16.70 24.13 20.72
CA PRO A 480 17.77 23.80 21.66
C PRO A 480 17.62 22.43 22.35
N ALA A 481 16.40 21.96 22.54
CA ALA A 481 16.13 20.63 23.12
C ALA A 481 16.68 19.47 22.27
N CYS A 482 16.87 19.66 20.96
CA CYS A 482 17.46 18.66 20.09
C CYS A 482 18.95 18.45 20.40
N PHE A 483 19.68 19.55 20.63
CA PHE A 483 21.07 19.53 21.08
C PHE A 483 21.22 18.77 22.40
N LEU A 484 20.38 19.09 23.39
CA LEU A 484 20.39 18.42 24.70
C LEU A 484 20.10 16.92 24.57
N ASN A 485 19.14 16.55 23.71
CA ASN A 485 18.83 15.14 23.45
C ASN A 485 19.99 14.39 22.77
N TYR A 486 20.70 15.00 21.81
CA TYR A 486 21.87 14.38 21.20
C TYR A 486 22.95 14.08 22.24
N VAL A 487 23.21 15.03 23.14
CA VAL A 487 24.17 14.84 24.24
C VAL A 487 23.68 13.75 25.20
N ALA A 488 22.42 13.80 25.62
CA ALA A 488 21.82 12.82 26.52
C ALA A 488 21.88 11.38 26.00
N LYS A 489 21.65 11.23 24.68
CA LYS A 489 21.61 9.95 23.96
C LYS A 489 22.99 9.57 23.38
N GLY A 490 24.07 10.26 23.74
CA GLY A 490 25.44 9.92 23.34
C GLY A 490 25.74 10.09 21.84
N ARG A 491 25.01 10.96 21.14
CA ARG A 491 25.14 11.28 19.70
C ARG A 491 26.12 12.45 19.50
N GLN A 492 27.40 12.18 19.77
CA GLN A 492 28.43 13.23 19.76
C GLN A 492 28.62 13.86 18.39
N GLU A 493 28.66 13.07 17.31
CA GLU A 493 28.87 13.58 15.96
C GLU A 493 27.74 14.54 15.55
N GLU A 494 26.49 14.21 15.90
CA GLU A 494 25.32 15.03 15.58
C GLU A 494 25.22 16.28 16.46
N ALA A 495 25.60 16.18 17.74
CA ALA A 495 25.72 17.34 18.63
C ALA A 495 26.79 18.33 18.11
N GLU A 496 27.95 17.83 17.71
CA GLU A 496 29.06 18.62 17.17
C GLU A 496 28.71 19.24 15.81
N ALA A 497 28.06 18.47 14.93
CA ALA A 497 27.58 18.96 13.64
C ALA A 497 26.59 20.12 13.81
N LEU A 498 25.68 20.03 14.78
CA LEU A 498 24.72 21.10 15.07
C LEU A 498 25.44 22.40 15.51
N MET A 499 26.40 22.30 16.44
CA MET A 499 27.19 23.45 16.89
C MET A 499 28.04 24.05 15.76
N THR A 500 28.60 23.21 14.89
CA THR A 500 29.41 23.64 13.74
C THR A 500 28.56 24.31 12.66
N ALA A 501 27.32 23.86 12.47
CA ALA A 501 26.38 24.44 11.52
C ALA A 501 25.82 25.81 11.98
N THR A 502 25.80 26.08 13.30
CA THR A 502 25.30 27.34 13.86
C THR A 502 26.31 28.07 14.76
N PRO A 503 27.49 28.51 14.25
CA PRO A 503 28.55 29.10 15.08
C PRO A 503 28.09 30.32 15.92
N ALA A 504 27.17 31.11 15.37
CA ALA A 504 26.62 32.29 16.05
C ALA A 504 25.77 31.94 17.29
N ASN A 505 25.22 30.72 17.36
CA ASN A 505 24.35 30.25 18.44
C ASN A 505 25.03 29.23 19.36
N THR A 506 26.26 28.79 19.06
CA THR A 506 26.98 27.74 19.80
C THR A 506 27.08 28.04 21.29
N GLN A 507 27.49 29.26 21.66
CA GLN A 507 27.58 29.64 23.07
C GLN A 507 26.21 29.65 23.76
N THR A 508 25.16 30.12 23.06
CA THR A 508 23.79 30.07 23.57
C THR A 508 23.35 28.63 23.82
N LEU A 509 23.58 27.71 22.88
CA LEU A 509 23.26 26.28 23.05
C LEU A 509 23.99 25.67 24.25
N LEU A 510 25.29 25.95 24.40
CA LEU A 510 26.11 25.43 25.50
C LEU A 510 25.68 25.96 26.89
N ARG A 511 25.18 27.21 26.94
CA ARG A 511 24.73 27.86 28.19
C ARG A 511 23.28 27.54 28.56
N THR A 512 22.46 27.13 27.60
CA THR A 512 21.03 26.90 27.77
C THR A 512 20.79 25.61 28.56
N SER A 513 20.06 25.74 29.67
CA SER A 513 19.49 24.59 30.36
C SER A 513 18.14 24.26 29.76
N GLY A 514 17.78 22.99 29.73
CA GLY A 514 16.47 22.56 29.28
C GLY A 514 16.12 21.17 29.80
N VAL A 515 14.86 20.78 29.61
CA VAL A 515 14.35 19.49 30.03
C VAL A 515 14.62 18.43 28.95
N PHE A 516 15.22 17.31 29.33
CA PHE A 516 15.46 16.19 28.42
C PHE A 516 15.55 14.87 29.20
N THR A 517 15.35 13.76 28.48
CA THR A 517 15.39 12.41 29.07
C THR A 517 16.44 11.57 28.37
N ASP A 518 17.29 10.90 29.15
CA ASP A 518 18.28 9.97 28.61
C ASP A 518 17.68 8.58 28.32
N TYR A 519 18.49 7.66 27.78
CA TYR A 519 18.01 6.32 27.43
C TYR A 519 17.60 5.46 28.64
N SER A 520 18.04 5.80 29.85
CA SER A 520 17.66 5.10 31.08
C SER A 520 16.38 5.65 31.70
N GLY A 521 15.71 6.60 31.05
CA GLY A 521 14.47 7.21 31.52
C GLY A 521 14.68 8.22 32.64
N ARG A 522 15.89 8.76 32.80
CA ARG A 522 16.16 9.86 33.74
C ARG A 522 15.91 11.18 33.05
N THR A 523 15.05 12.01 33.64
CA THR A 523 14.73 13.34 33.13
C THR A 523 15.50 14.40 33.92
N PHE A 524 16.29 15.20 33.21
CA PHE A 524 17.11 16.28 33.76
C PHE A 524 16.56 17.63 33.34
N ASN A 525 16.88 18.68 34.11
CA ASN A 525 16.75 20.07 33.70
C ASN A 525 18.09 20.81 33.91
N CYS A 526 18.99 20.69 32.93
CA CYS A 526 20.35 21.22 33.02
C CYS A 526 20.94 21.50 31.63
N SER A 527 22.16 22.02 31.55
CA SER A 527 22.86 22.14 30.26
C SER A 527 23.42 20.80 29.78
N ALA A 528 23.76 20.74 28.49
CA ALA A 528 24.45 19.60 27.89
C ALA A 528 25.73 19.22 28.65
N TYR A 529 26.53 20.22 29.06
CA TYR A 529 27.79 19.98 29.75
C TYR A 529 27.57 19.45 31.16
N GLU A 530 26.61 20.00 31.90
CA GLU A 530 26.28 19.53 33.26
C GLU A 530 25.90 18.05 33.28
N TYR A 531 25.08 17.60 32.31
CA TYR A 531 24.75 16.19 32.17
C TYR A 531 25.94 15.34 31.71
N ALA A 532 26.71 15.77 30.71
CA ALA A 532 27.88 15.02 30.24
C ALA A 532 28.89 14.81 31.39
N TYR A 533 29.10 15.85 32.20
CA TYR A 533 29.95 15.82 33.39
C TYR A 533 29.38 14.89 34.46
N TRP A 534 28.08 14.98 34.76
CA TRP A 534 27.40 14.07 35.68
C TRP A 534 27.50 12.62 35.22
N ALA A 535 27.25 12.34 33.94
CA ALA A 535 27.31 11.01 33.35
C ALA A 535 28.73 10.43 33.28
N LYS A 536 29.77 11.24 33.56
CA LYS A 536 31.19 10.93 33.34
C LYS A 536 31.55 10.67 31.86
N ASP A 537 30.82 11.25 30.93
CA ASP A 537 31.08 11.14 29.50
C ASP A 537 32.20 12.11 29.07
N THR A 538 33.44 11.76 29.40
CA THR A 538 34.60 12.66 29.24
C THR A 538 34.95 12.92 27.78
N HIS A 539 34.51 12.07 26.85
CA HIS A 539 34.64 12.33 25.41
C HIS A 539 33.66 13.43 24.96
N MET A 540 32.42 13.39 25.45
CA MET A 540 31.43 14.44 25.17
C MET A 540 31.86 15.75 25.84
N CYS A 541 32.34 15.72 27.08
CA CYS A 541 32.86 16.91 27.77
C CYS A 541 33.97 17.60 26.96
N ARG A 542 34.98 16.85 26.52
CA ARG A 542 36.07 17.38 25.69
C ARG A 542 35.59 18.00 24.37
N MET A 543 34.62 17.37 23.71
CA MET A 543 34.00 17.93 22.51
C MET A 543 33.28 19.24 22.82
N LEU A 544 32.47 19.29 23.87
CA LEU A 544 31.77 20.52 24.25
C LEU A 544 32.75 21.64 24.66
N GLU A 545 33.79 21.31 25.44
CA GLU A 545 34.85 22.23 25.90
C GLU A 545 35.58 22.91 24.73
N SER A 546 35.85 22.19 23.64
CA SER A 546 36.57 22.73 22.47
C SER A 546 35.79 23.84 21.76
N HIS A 547 34.47 23.88 21.95
CA HIS A 547 33.57 24.88 21.40
C HIS A 547 33.21 26.00 22.39
N MET A 548 33.66 25.96 23.65
CA MET A 548 33.36 26.99 24.64
C MET A 548 34.30 28.19 24.54
N ASP A 549 33.74 29.40 24.60
CA ASP A 549 34.52 30.59 24.92
C ASP A 549 34.83 30.69 26.43
N GLU A 550 35.69 31.61 26.81
CA GLU A 550 36.14 31.77 28.20
C GLU A 550 35.00 32.13 29.17
N GLU A 551 33.97 32.86 28.70
CA GLU A 551 32.80 33.19 29.51
C GLU A 551 31.93 31.93 29.75
N THR A 552 31.71 31.12 28.73
CA THR A 552 30.99 29.85 28.83
C THR A 552 31.74 28.88 29.74
N LYS A 553 33.08 28.79 29.63
CA LYS A 553 33.89 27.95 30.53
C LYS A 553 33.75 28.37 31.99
N ALA A 554 33.85 29.67 32.28
CA ALA A 554 33.69 30.20 33.64
C ALA A 554 32.28 29.94 34.20
N LEU A 555 31.24 30.07 33.36
CA LEU A 555 29.87 29.73 33.73
C LEU A 555 29.72 28.24 34.03
N MET A 556 30.21 27.36 33.15
CA MET A 556 30.12 25.91 33.33
C MET A 556 30.90 25.46 34.57
N LEU A 557 32.09 26.02 34.83
CA LEU A 557 32.87 25.77 36.04
C LEU A 557 32.06 26.07 37.30
N THR A 558 31.35 27.21 37.31
CA THR A 558 30.48 27.60 38.43
C THR A 558 29.34 26.60 38.62
N ARG A 559 28.73 26.12 37.54
CA ARG A 559 27.62 25.16 37.62
C ARG A 559 28.09 23.78 38.09
N ILE A 560 29.18 23.25 37.55
CA ILE A 560 29.70 21.95 38.01
C ILE A 560 30.16 22.01 39.47
N ASN A 561 30.69 23.14 39.96
CA ASN A 561 31.00 23.32 41.38
C ASN A 561 29.77 23.15 42.29
N VAL A 562 28.62 23.67 41.83
CA VAL A 562 27.35 23.49 42.54
C VAL A 562 26.91 22.03 42.48
N ASN A 563 27.05 21.38 41.32
CA ASN A 563 26.66 19.99 41.12
C ASN A 563 27.56 19.02 41.92
N ASP A 564 28.85 19.28 42.04
CA ASP A 564 29.76 18.50 42.89
C ASP A 564 29.38 18.62 44.37
N ALA A 565 28.97 19.82 44.81
CA ALA A 565 28.65 20.08 46.21
C ALA A 565 27.25 19.61 46.61
N LYS A 566 26.26 19.68 45.70
CA LYS A 566 24.84 19.42 45.99
C LYS A 566 24.27 18.21 45.26
N GLY A 567 24.88 17.80 44.17
CA GLY A 567 24.34 16.84 43.22
C GLY A 567 23.44 17.49 42.16
N LEU A 568 23.43 16.89 40.97
CA LEU A 568 22.52 17.20 39.88
C LEU A 568 21.18 16.49 40.12
N SER A 569 20.09 17.23 40.09
CA SER A 569 18.74 16.68 40.29
C SER A 569 18.17 16.09 39.00
N PHE A 570 17.49 14.95 39.12
CA PHE A 570 16.76 14.30 38.03
C PHE A 570 15.58 13.51 38.56
N SER A 571 14.57 13.27 37.72
CA SER A 571 13.46 12.37 38.04
C SER A 571 13.61 11.06 37.29
N GLN A 572 13.39 9.93 37.96
CA GLN A 572 13.35 8.60 37.34
C GLN A 572 12.23 7.78 37.98
N ASN A 573 11.38 7.14 37.16
CA ASN A 573 10.23 6.36 37.65
C ASN A 573 9.27 7.13 38.59
N GLY A 574 9.16 8.45 38.41
CA GLY A 574 8.30 9.31 39.23
C GLY A 574 8.92 9.74 40.57
N GLU A 575 10.17 9.34 40.85
CA GLU A 575 10.91 9.76 42.04
C GLU A 575 12.00 10.78 41.68
N GLU A 576 12.11 11.84 42.49
CA GLU A 576 13.22 12.79 42.39
C GLU A 576 14.45 12.23 43.09
N GLN A 577 15.58 12.29 42.40
CA GLN A 577 16.89 11.86 42.87
C GLN A 577 17.91 12.96 42.66
N GLN A 578 19.01 12.89 43.40
CA GLN A 578 20.09 13.85 43.33
C GLN A 578 21.43 13.15 43.58
N SER A 579 22.38 13.30 42.67
CA SER A 579 23.74 12.77 42.82
C SER A 579 24.78 13.64 42.13
N ALA A 580 26.01 13.67 42.64
CA ALA A 580 27.10 14.45 42.02
C ALA A 580 27.48 13.90 40.64
N HIS A 581 27.55 12.57 40.52
CA HIS A 581 27.84 11.87 39.27
C HIS A 581 27.01 10.59 39.15
N PHE A 582 27.03 9.99 37.97
CA PHE A 582 26.56 8.64 37.74
C PHE A 582 27.43 7.63 38.49
N ASP A 583 26.79 6.67 39.16
CA ASP A 583 27.45 5.68 40.01
C ASP A 583 27.33 4.27 39.40
N LEU A 584 28.48 3.70 39.02
CA LEU A 584 28.57 2.34 38.48
C LEU A 584 28.49 1.25 39.55
N THR A 585 28.37 1.61 40.83
CA THR A 585 28.35 0.65 41.96
C THR A 585 27.29 -0.42 41.79
N ALA A 586 26.08 -0.08 41.33
CA ALA A 586 25.02 -1.08 41.12
C ALA A 586 25.43 -2.19 40.13
N LEU A 587 26.04 -1.82 39.00
CA LEU A 587 26.51 -2.78 38.00
C LEU A 587 27.71 -3.59 38.52
N LYS A 588 28.67 -2.92 39.16
CA LYS A 588 29.83 -3.57 39.80
C LYS A 588 29.40 -4.61 40.84
N THR A 589 28.43 -4.25 41.71
CA THR A 589 27.88 -5.16 42.72
C THR A 589 27.14 -6.33 42.09
N ALA A 590 26.32 -6.12 41.06
CA ALA A 590 25.60 -7.21 40.40
C ALA A 590 26.57 -8.22 39.75
N LEU A 591 27.60 -7.72 39.05
CA LEU A 591 28.66 -8.56 38.48
C LEU A 591 29.41 -9.32 39.57
N GLN A 592 29.83 -8.64 40.64
CA GLN A 592 30.56 -9.26 41.75
C GLN A 592 29.75 -10.34 42.46
N VAL A 593 28.46 -10.12 42.69
CA VAL A 593 27.55 -11.12 43.29
C VAL A 593 27.43 -12.34 42.39
N TYR A 594 27.30 -12.15 41.07
CA TYR A 594 27.25 -13.25 40.12
C TYR A 594 28.55 -14.07 40.14
N ILE A 595 29.70 -13.41 40.04
CA ILE A 595 31.03 -14.03 40.06
C ILE A 595 31.23 -14.83 41.35
N ALA A 596 30.97 -14.22 42.51
CA ALA A 596 31.20 -14.86 43.81
C ALA A 596 30.27 -16.06 44.07
N GLY A 597 29.05 -16.03 43.51
CA GLY A 597 28.06 -17.09 43.68
C GLY A 597 28.15 -18.22 42.66
N TYR A 598 28.79 -17.99 41.50
CA TYR A 598 28.72 -18.86 40.32
C TYR A 598 29.07 -20.32 40.61
N ASP A 599 30.28 -20.59 41.11
CA ASP A 599 30.76 -21.96 41.38
C ASP A 599 29.88 -22.68 42.40
N ALA A 600 29.45 -21.97 43.45
CA ALA A 600 28.61 -22.54 44.50
C ALA A 600 27.20 -22.90 43.97
N TRP A 601 26.60 -22.04 43.14
CA TRP A 601 25.30 -22.32 42.53
C TRP A 601 25.39 -23.44 41.49
N SER A 602 26.43 -23.43 40.66
CA SER A 602 26.68 -24.45 39.65
C SER A 602 26.87 -25.83 40.29
N TYR A 603 27.72 -25.93 41.32
CA TYR A 603 27.95 -27.18 42.06
C TYR A 603 26.68 -27.69 42.78
N ALA A 604 25.88 -26.78 43.34
CA ALA A 604 24.63 -27.12 44.02
C ALA A 604 23.43 -27.33 43.07
N GLY A 605 23.59 -27.09 41.77
CA GLY A 605 22.49 -27.11 40.80
C GLY A 605 21.42 -26.04 41.04
N ASN A 606 21.75 -24.94 41.71
CA ASN A 606 20.81 -23.84 42.03
C ASN A 606 20.71 -22.84 40.87
N TRP A 607 20.16 -23.31 39.75
CA TRP A 607 20.01 -22.52 38.53
C TRP A 607 19.09 -21.30 38.70
N ASP A 608 18.14 -21.34 39.63
CA ASP A 608 17.22 -20.22 39.87
C ASP A 608 17.90 -19.01 40.51
N ALA A 609 18.78 -19.22 41.49
CA ALA A 609 19.58 -18.15 42.08
C ALA A 609 20.55 -17.54 41.06
N MET A 610 21.20 -18.38 40.26
CA MET A 610 22.11 -17.94 39.21
C MET A 610 21.40 -17.13 38.12
N LYS A 611 20.21 -17.57 37.69
CA LYS A 611 19.34 -16.81 36.77
C LYS A 611 18.94 -15.46 37.35
N ALA A 612 18.58 -15.39 38.63
CA ALA A 612 18.18 -14.15 39.27
C ALA A 612 19.35 -13.15 39.31
N ALA A 613 20.53 -13.59 39.75
CA ALA A 613 21.74 -12.76 39.76
C ALA A 613 22.14 -12.30 38.34
N TRP A 614 22.01 -13.18 37.34
CA TRP A 614 22.25 -12.81 35.93
C TRP A 614 21.30 -11.70 35.47
N MET A 615 20.01 -11.78 35.80
CA MET A 615 19.04 -10.73 35.44
C MET A 615 19.30 -9.41 36.18
N ASP A 616 19.81 -9.45 37.41
CA ASP A 616 20.15 -8.24 38.15
C ASP A 616 21.30 -7.47 37.48
N ILE A 617 22.25 -8.15 36.83
CA ILE A 617 23.23 -7.51 35.93
C ILE A 617 22.51 -6.77 34.80
N GLY A 618 21.59 -7.43 34.10
CA GLY A 618 20.84 -6.84 32.99
C GLY A 618 20.00 -5.63 33.42
N LYS A 619 19.41 -5.65 34.63
CA LYS A 619 18.70 -4.50 35.19
C LYS A 619 19.65 -3.33 35.46
N ALA A 620 20.85 -3.59 35.98
CA ALA A 620 21.86 -2.55 36.17
C ALA A 620 22.36 -2.00 34.83
N GLN A 621 22.54 -2.87 33.82
CA GLN A 621 22.91 -2.50 32.44
C GLN A 621 21.88 -1.59 31.77
N ARG A 622 20.58 -1.73 32.05
CA ARG A 622 19.55 -0.79 31.55
C ARG A 622 19.76 0.66 32.02
N ASN A 623 20.38 0.84 33.18
CA ASN A 623 20.48 2.14 33.85
C ASN A 623 21.78 2.89 33.54
N VAL A 624 22.66 2.35 32.70
CA VAL A 624 23.93 3.01 32.36
C VAL A 624 23.72 4.13 31.33
N PRO A 625 24.45 5.26 31.41
CA PRO A 625 24.48 6.26 30.36
C PRO A 625 24.93 5.70 29.00
N ALA A 626 24.50 6.35 27.92
CA ALA A 626 24.73 5.91 26.55
C ALA A 626 26.21 5.59 26.25
N HIS A 627 27.14 6.40 26.74
CA HIS A 627 28.57 6.19 26.48
C HIS A 627 29.11 4.87 27.07
N ILE A 628 28.58 4.40 28.21
CA ILE A 628 28.97 3.11 28.79
C ILE A 628 28.41 1.96 27.95
N ALA A 629 27.17 2.08 27.49
CA ALA A 629 26.60 1.11 26.55
C ALA A 629 27.36 1.10 25.21
N GLN A 630 27.87 2.25 24.74
CA GLN A 630 28.76 2.31 23.58
C GLN A 630 30.06 1.54 23.84
N GLU A 631 30.65 1.62 25.04
CA GLU A 631 31.82 0.79 25.39
C GLU A 631 31.55 -0.71 25.35
N TYR A 632 30.32 -1.12 25.68
CA TYR A 632 29.86 -2.49 25.42
C TYR A 632 29.66 -2.74 23.92
N CYS A 633 29.04 -1.85 23.16
CA CYS A 633 28.66 -2.13 21.77
C CYS A 633 29.76 -1.88 20.71
N ARG A 634 30.97 -1.46 21.09
CA ARG A 634 32.09 -1.30 20.13
C ARG A 634 32.29 -2.57 19.28
N LYS A 635 32.88 -2.46 18.10
CA LYS A 635 33.20 -3.61 17.22
C LYS A 635 34.70 -3.82 17.03
N ASP A 636 35.53 -2.98 17.64
CA ASP A 636 36.97 -2.91 17.41
C ASP A 636 37.81 -3.32 18.63
N ARG A 637 37.19 -3.72 19.75
CA ARG A 637 37.89 -4.24 20.94
C ARG A 637 37.09 -5.29 21.71
N SER A 638 37.68 -5.94 22.70
CA SER A 638 37.02 -6.80 23.70
C SER A 638 37.19 -6.18 25.10
N PHE A 639 36.63 -6.82 26.15
CA PHE A 639 36.93 -6.45 27.55
C PHE A 639 38.06 -7.28 28.17
N ASP A 640 38.49 -8.35 27.49
CA ASP A 640 39.73 -9.05 27.78
C ASP A 640 40.69 -9.02 26.56
N PRO A 641 41.92 -8.51 26.68
CA PRO A 641 42.51 -7.93 27.90
C PRO A 641 41.81 -6.62 28.32
N THR A 642 41.79 -6.33 29.62
CA THR A 642 41.15 -5.13 30.19
C THR A 642 41.61 -3.85 29.49
N PRO A 643 40.70 -3.11 28.82
CA PRO A 643 41.06 -1.90 28.09
C PRO A 643 41.60 -0.82 29.02
N GLN A 644 42.47 0.04 28.47
CA GLN A 644 43.01 1.19 29.21
C GLN A 644 42.09 2.41 29.20
N PHE A 645 41.09 2.45 28.31
CA PHE A 645 40.10 3.53 28.15
C PHE A 645 40.69 4.93 27.93
N ASN A 646 41.91 5.00 27.40
CA ASN A 646 42.68 6.22 27.21
C ASN A 646 42.72 6.70 25.75
N GLU A 647 41.87 6.13 24.89
CA GLU A 647 41.72 6.57 23.52
C GLU A 647 41.29 8.05 23.39
N VAL A 648 41.65 8.67 22.27
CA VAL A 648 41.30 10.07 21.99
C VAL A 648 39.80 10.21 21.71
N ALA A 649 39.21 9.25 21.00
CA ALA A 649 37.81 9.27 20.60
C ALA A 649 37.10 7.95 20.94
N LEU A 650 35.82 8.04 21.27
CA LEU A 650 34.93 6.90 21.45
C LEU A 650 34.12 6.68 20.16
N PRO A 651 34.19 5.51 19.51
CA PRO A 651 33.30 5.19 18.39
C PRO A 651 31.84 5.14 18.86
N ARG A 652 31.01 6.11 18.43
CA ARG A 652 29.64 6.30 18.95
C ARG A 652 28.51 5.76 18.07
N ARG A 653 28.85 5.06 16.98
CA ARG A 653 27.90 4.74 15.90
C ARG A 653 27.01 3.54 16.15
N ASP A 654 27.41 2.64 17.04
CA ASP A 654 26.72 1.36 17.25
C ASP A 654 26.30 1.20 18.71
N LEU A 655 24.99 1.17 18.96
CA LEU A 655 24.38 0.69 20.20
C LEU A 655 23.73 -0.69 19.97
N THR A 656 24.24 -1.44 19.01
CA THR A 656 23.71 -2.76 18.64
C THR A 656 24.53 -3.87 19.29
N PHE A 657 23.86 -4.96 19.64
CA PHE A 657 24.47 -6.20 20.12
C PHE A 657 23.80 -7.38 19.43
N TYR A 658 24.46 -8.54 19.39
CA TYR A 658 23.84 -9.74 18.83
C TYR A 658 23.02 -10.46 19.91
N ASN A 659 21.72 -10.62 19.69
CA ASN A 659 20.83 -11.28 20.63
C ASN A 659 20.67 -12.76 20.27
N PHE A 660 21.25 -13.67 21.06
CA PHE A 660 21.11 -15.11 20.82
C PHE A 660 19.68 -15.62 20.98
N ASN A 661 18.80 -14.88 21.66
CA ASN A 661 17.39 -15.27 21.79
C ASN A 661 16.64 -15.17 20.48
N THR A 662 16.98 -14.17 19.66
CA THR A 662 16.31 -13.87 18.39
C THR A 662 17.16 -14.23 17.18
N GLY A 663 18.46 -14.49 17.38
CA GLY A 663 19.40 -14.81 16.32
C GLY A 663 19.74 -13.60 15.43
N ALA A 664 19.53 -12.38 15.94
CA ALA A 664 19.64 -11.15 15.18
C ALA A 664 20.37 -10.06 15.99
N TYR A 665 20.90 -9.07 15.28
CA TYR A 665 21.38 -7.84 15.90
C TYR A 665 20.18 -7.02 16.39
N GLU A 666 20.24 -6.60 17.66
CA GLU A 666 19.25 -5.75 18.29
C GLU A 666 19.92 -4.52 18.91
N SER A 667 19.15 -3.46 19.09
CA SER A 667 19.63 -2.23 19.73
C SER A 667 19.49 -2.31 21.25
N TRP A 668 20.53 -1.89 21.99
CA TRP A 668 20.52 -1.74 23.45
C TRP A 668 19.47 -0.70 23.87
N PHE A 669 19.41 0.40 23.13
CA PHE A 669 18.45 1.48 23.32
C PHE A 669 17.72 1.83 22.01
N PRO A 670 16.48 2.35 22.08
CA PRO A 670 15.67 2.52 23.30
C PRO A 670 15.19 1.18 23.90
N LEU A 671 14.81 1.19 25.18
CA LEU A 671 14.27 0.00 25.83
C LEU A 671 12.83 -0.26 25.32
N ARG A 672 12.60 -1.42 24.69
CA ARG A 672 11.31 -1.79 24.06
C ARG A 672 10.11 -1.85 25.02
N SER A 673 10.34 -2.01 26.32
CA SER A 673 9.31 -2.21 27.34
C SER A 673 9.89 -2.03 28.75
N SER A 674 9.06 -1.66 29.73
CA SER A 674 9.44 -1.61 31.15
C SER A 674 9.57 -3.01 31.79
N HIS A 675 9.05 -4.07 31.17
CA HIS A 675 8.97 -5.42 31.76
C HIS A 675 9.45 -6.55 30.84
N SER A 676 10.12 -6.26 29.72
CA SER A 676 10.70 -7.26 28.81
C SER A 676 12.00 -6.78 28.16
N GLY A 677 12.81 -7.69 27.62
CA GLY A 677 14.12 -7.42 27.01
C GLY A 677 15.28 -7.49 28.00
N LEU A 678 16.26 -6.59 27.84
CA LEU A 678 17.44 -6.48 28.71
C LEU A 678 17.03 -6.44 30.20
N GLY A 679 17.61 -7.27 31.07
CA GLY A 679 17.28 -7.36 32.50
C GLY A 679 16.02 -8.16 32.87
N PHE A 680 15.26 -8.65 31.87
CA PHE A 680 14.06 -9.47 32.09
C PHE A 680 14.13 -10.81 31.33
N ASP A 681 14.56 -10.76 30.07
CA ASP A 681 14.70 -11.92 29.17
C ASP A 681 16.16 -12.36 28.99
N PHE A 682 17.10 -11.40 29.04
CA PHE A 682 18.54 -11.60 28.87
C PHE A 682 19.36 -10.50 29.57
N SER A 683 20.64 -10.76 29.76
CA SER A 683 21.66 -9.77 30.14
C SER A 683 22.81 -9.84 29.14
N LEU A 684 23.67 -8.83 29.14
CA LEU A 684 24.75 -8.68 28.17
C LEU A 684 26.09 -9.00 28.82
N VAL A 685 27.00 -9.56 28.04
CA VAL A 685 28.40 -9.77 28.40
C VAL A 685 29.26 -9.53 27.18
N ARG A 686 30.47 -8.99 27.37
CA ARG A 686 31.41 -8.75 26.29
C ARG A 686 32.55 -9.78 26.24
N GLY A 687 33.01 -10.26 27.39
CA GLY A 687 33.92 -11.41 27.49
C GLY A 687 35.19 -11.33 26.62
N GLU A 688 35.66 -12.51 26.18
CA GLU A 688 36.82 -12.77 25.32
C GLU A 688 36.37 -13.18 23.89
N GLY A 689 36.92 -12.58 22.82
CA GLY A 689 36.57 -12.94 21.43
C GLY A 689 36.96 -11.90 20.36
N GLU A 690 37.04 -12.31 19.09
CA GLU A 690 37.32 -11.41 17.95
C GLU A 690 36.27 -10.29 17.84
N ALA A 691 36.75 -9.08 17.58
CA ALA A 691 36.05 -7.83 17.86
C ALA A 691 34.66 -7.67 17.19
N GLU A 692 34.39 -8.37 16.08
CA GLU A 692 33.14 -8.26 15.31
C GLU A 692 31.93 -8.98 15.94
N ASN A 693 32.13 -9.86 16.93
CA ASN A 693 31.10 -10.72 17.50
C ASN A 693 31.27 -10.83 19.02
N SER A 694 31.36 -9.71 19.77
CA SER A 694 31.78 -9.77 21.20
C SER A 694 30.71 -9.44 22.23
N VAL A 695 29.69 -8.60 21.94
CA VAL A 695 28.57 -8.40 22.90
C VAL A 695 27.35 -9.18 22.51
N PHE A 696 26.93 -10.03 23.46
CA PHE A 696 25.86 -10.95 23.25
C PHE A 696 24.81 -10.94 24.34
N GLY A 697 23.54 -10.96 23.90
CA GLY A 697 22.39 -11.22 24.77
C GLY A 697 22.31 -12.70 25.08
N ALA A 698 22.67 -13.09 26.30
CA ALA A 698 22.61 -14.48 26.72
C ALA A 698 21.32 -14.79 27.49
N ARG A 699 20.61 -15.84 27.05
CA ARG A 699 19.29 -16.21 27.55
C ARG A 699 19.32 -16.58 29.02
N LYS A 700 18.20 -16.35 29.70
CA LYS A 700 17.89 -16.93 31.02
C LYS A 700 18.05 -18.47 31.09
N SER A 701 18.04 -19.20 29.99
CA SER A 701 18.25 -20.67 29.97
C SER A 701 19.67 -21.10 29.62
N TRP A 702 20.58 -20.16 29.33
CA TRP A 702 21.96 -20.42 28.87
C TRP A 702 23.01 -20.20 29.96
N VAL A 703 22.57 -19.84 31.16
CA VAL A 703 23.42 -19.53 32.31
C VAL A 703 24.40 -20.67 32.65
N ASN A 704 24.06 -21.92 32.29
CA ASN A 704 24.91 -23.09 32.51
C ASN A 704 26.13 -23.18 31.56
N TYR A 705 26.24 -22.28 30.57
CA TYR A 705 27.31 -22.22 29.58
C TYR A 705 28.18 -20.95 29.68
N LEU A 706 27.78 -19.97 30.51
CA LEU A 706 28.51 -18.72 30.72
C LEU A 706 29.33 -18.84 32.00
N ASP A 707 30.62 -19.10 31.84
CA ASP A 707 31.54 -19.21 32.98
C ASP A 707 31.62 -17.88 33.76
N GLY A 708 31.83 -17.95 35.08
CA GLY A 708 32.04 -16.78 35.93
C GLY A 708 33.23 -15.91 35.48
N VAL A 709 34.11 -16.48 34.64
CA VAL A 709 35.25 -15.83 34.00
C VAL A 709 34.83 -14.65 33.11
N GLU A 710 33.80 -14.80 32.26
CA GLU A 710 33.39 -13.71 31.34
C GLU A 710 32.81 -12.51 32.09
N ALA A 711 31.99 -12.76 33.12
CA ALA A 711 31.51 -11.72 34.02
C ALA A 711 32.68 -11.05 34.78
N GLY A 712 33.75 -11.79 35.06
CA GLY A 712 34.99 -11.29 35.62
C GLY A 712 35.69 -10.27 34.73
N PHE A 713 35.74 -10.51 33.41
CA PHE A 713 36.30 -9.56 32.44
C PHE A 713 35.49 -8.27 32.38
N ASP A 714 34.16 -8.38 32.31
CA ASP A 714 33.26 -7.24 32.40
C ASP A 714 33.46 -6.44 33.70
N PHE A 715 33.56 -7.12 34.84
CA PHE A 715 33.80 -6.47 36.13
C PHE A 715 35.12 -5.69 36.15
N ALA A 716 36.21 -6.29 35.65
CA ALA A 716 37.51 -5.64 35.56
C ALA A 716 37.46 -4.41 34.63
N ALA A 717 36.85 -4.55 33.45
CA ALA A 717 36.71 -3.48 32.48
C ALA A 717 35.84 -2.33 33.00
N ILE A 718 34.69 -2.61 33.62
CA ILE A 718 33.80 -1.58 34.17
C ILE A 718 34.41 -0.88 35.38
N THR A 719 35.15 -1.61 36.22
CA THR A 719 35.92 -1.01 37.32
C THR A 719 36.97 -0.05 36.76
N ARG A 720 37.73 -0.50 35.75
CA ARG A 720 38.77 0.32 35.12
C ARG A 720 38.19 1.54 34.39
N LEU A 721 37.07 1.39 33.69
CA LEU A 721 36.36 2.48 33.04
C LEU A 721 35.94 3.54 34.06
N ASP A 722 35.35 3.13 35.20
CA ASP A 722 34.92 4.05 36.25
C ASP A 722 36.11 4.85 36.84
N GLU A 723 37.24 4.17 37.09
CA GLU A 723 38.47 4.82 37.55
C GLU A 723 38.97 5.87 36.55
N VAL A 724 39.10 5.49 35.29
CA VAL A 724 39.63 6.36 34.22
C VAL A 724 38.71 7.55 34.01
N ARG A 725 37.40 7.34 33.88
CA ARG A 725 36.44 8.44 33.68
C ARG A 725 36.36 9.37 34.88
N THR A 726 36.50 8.85 36.10
CA THR A 726 36.58 9.68 37.31
C THR A 726 37.85 10.53 37.33
N ALA A 727 38.99 9.98 36.94
CA ALA A 727 40.24 10.74 36.82
C ALA A 727 40.14 11.82 35.73
N ASP A 728 39.59 11.48 34.56
CA ASP A 728 39.39 12.40 33.43
C ASP A 728 38.50 13.59 33.80
N LEU A 729 37.51 13.45 34.70
CA LEU A 729 36.68 14.58 35.15
C LEU A 729 37.50 15.69 35.83
N THR A 730 38.63 15.33 36.45
CA THR A 730 39.56 16.32 37.00
C THR A 730 40.22 17.13 35.89
N LEU A 731 40.59 16.48 34.78
CA LEU A 731 41.15 17.15 33.60
C LEU A 731 40.11 18.04 32.90
N SER A 732 38.88 17.56 32.73
CA SER A 732 37.78 18.38 32.20
C SER A 732 37.55 19.64 33.04
N ARG A 733 37.60 19.51 34.36
CA ARG A 733 37.52 20.66 35.27
C ARG A 733 38.69 21.64 35.08
N ASP A 734 39.90 21.13 34.87
CA ASP A 734 41.07 21.97 34.59
C ASP A 734 40.96 22.72 33.26
N HIS A 735 40.34 22.12 32.23
CA HIS A 735 40.09 22.79 30.95
C HIS A 735 39.12 23.97 31.03
N LEU A 736 38.28 24.03 32.07
CA LEU A 736 37.39 25.15 32.33
C LEU A 736 38.06 26.31 33.09
N ASN A 737 39.24 26.07 33.68
CA ASN A 737 39.98 27.14 34.35
C ASN A 737 40.55 28.10 33.29
N PRO A 738 40.42 29.43 33.49
CA PRO A 738 41.03 30.39 32.59
C PRO A 738 42.56 30.22 32.60
N PRO A 739 43.24 30.43 31.46
CA PRO A 739 44.70 30.33 31.40
C PRO A 739 45.33 31.32 32.39
N ALA A 740 46.33 30.83 33.15
CA ALA A 740 47.03 31.65 34.13
C ALA A 740 47.52 32.95 33.48
N SER A 741 47.06 34.09 33.99
CA SER A 741 47.44 35.40 33.47
C SER A 741 48.97 35.49 33.44
N ALA A 742 49.55 35.61 32.24
CA ALA A 742 50.97 35.83 32.08
C ALA A 742 51.38 37.06 32.92
N PRO A 743 52.41 36.97 33.79
CA PRO A 743 52.81 38.11 34.59
C PRO A 743 53.24 39.23 33.64
N GLY A 744 52.52 40.35 33.72
CA GLY A 744 52.79 41.53 32.91
C GLY A 744 54.25 41.94 33.07
N MET A 745 54.97 42.00 31.94
CA MET A 745 56.20 42.75 31.87
C MET A 745 55.84 44.22 32.04
N SER A 746 56.10 44.75 33.23
CA SER A 746 56.22 46.20 33.44
C SER A 746 57.39 46.72 32.62
N MET A 747 57.13 47.69 31.73
CA MET A 747 58.14 48.62 31.24
C MET A 747 58.45 49.68 32.29
#